data_AF-A0A674N2S1-F1
#
_entry.id   AF-A0A674N2S1-F1
#
_cell.length_a   1.000
_cell.length_b   1.000
_cell.length_c   1.000
_cell.angle_alpha   90.00
_cell.angle_beta   90.00
_cell.angle_gamma   90.00
#
_symmetry.space_group_name_H-M   'P 1'
#
loop_
_entity.id
_entity.type
_entity.pdbx_description
1 polymer ?
#
loop_
_entity_poly.entity_id
_entity_poly.type
_entity_poly.pdbx_seq_one_letter_code
_entity_poly.pdbx_strand_id
1 'polypeptide(L)'
;MLLLLILSCYDVTVISLLHLYFDTVLQFLDRSDSGILRPVSEIPKFRSVFSEFPFFNYVQSKALDDVLYTGKNFVACAPTGSGKTVLFELAIIRLLMQNSEPWNEVKAVYMAPIKALCSQCFENWNKKFGPLGLTCKELTGDTEIDDFFEIQDSHIILTTPEKWDSMTRKWKDHCLLQQVRLFLIDEVHVIKDATRGATLEVVVSRMKAVNAYRAAQNQGTSGTMRIVAVSATIPNISDIADWLSHESLPATYLDMDESHRPVMLRKVVLGFPCPQNQTEFKFDLSLNYKMANIIQTYSDQKPALVFCSTRKGAQQAATVLAKDARFIMSIEHNQRLMKYANSILDSKLRELVMLGVGYHHAGVDLSDRKLIEMAFTQADLPVLFTTRTLAMGVNLPAHLVVIKSTMQYVAGSCEEYSDADMLQMIGRAGRPQFDTTATAVIMTKIQSKDKYMNLMNGVEIIESSLHSHLVEHLNAEIVLQTISDVNMALDWIRSTFLYIRALKNPSHYELCLRNLNSLSSIGLIDMDEDINIKPTETGKLMARYCIAFDTMNLFSKVAGTENLSDLIELLSRSKEFSNIQLRVNEKRALNTLNRDKNRLTIRFPFQGKIKTTEMKVNCLIQAQLGSLSIQEFGLSQDTARIFRTGTRISRCLSEFLSHGPKTGFSALLNSLILAKCFRAKLWENSPYVSKQLEKIGQTLSTAMVNAGLTTFSKIEQTNPRELELIVNRHPPFGNQIRDSVVHLPKYEVILEQVKKYSCAAAEMVVKVNLKNQAELLTKKTAPDYHYVSLIIGNSDNVVVFQQKLTSSMLLKSGSWSKKIEVAKASKGEEISVNLISSEYVGLDIQQKINVHYSGARSFRTQSPYYVSDDGSGLRPQIKCNHFCRNKDLCGHDCCKVGVSVARKRAAHHFSSYLEDLRSRCDTLPETPVKRLKVKERTRASIIQTHQPDISQTGANGFPRSEMSTFVSNTHCGAVSSTPIPTVCFDLGNEWDDFEDENLLRASEESLTLCPANAKRQHSQEEKIPGRGTQIDSLDSQPGHILFISLCFLIRIL
;
A
#
# COMPACT_ATOMS: atom_id res chain seq x y z
N MET A 1 58.00 26.45 8.77
CA MET A 1 59.06 27.43 8.49
C MET A 1 59.38 27.57 7.01
N LEU A 2 59.81 26.53 6.27
CA LEU A 2 60.20 26.69 4.85
C LEU A 2 59.14 27.39 3.96
N LEU A 3 57.85 27.13 4.18
CA LEU A 3 56.74 27.78 3.46
C LEU A 3 56.63 29.30 3.69
N LEU A 4 57.17 29.83 4.80
CA LEU A 4 57.10 31.27 5.14
C LEU A 4 58.14 32.12 4.40
N LEU A 5 59.16 31.50 3.80
CA LEU A 5 60.20 32.20 3.01
C LEU A 5 59.85 32.35 1.52
N ILE A 6 58.79 31.69 1.05
CA ILE A 6 58.38 31.70 -0.36
C ILE A 6 57.30 32.77 -0.64
N LEU A 7 56.61 33.24 0.40
CA LEU A 7 55.48 34.20 0.31
C LEU A 7 55.89 35.67 0.49
N SER A 8 57.18 36.01 0.34
CA SER A 8 57.66 37.40 0.44
C SER A 8 57.53 38.20 -0.87
N CYS A 9 56.82 37.67 -1.87
CA CYS A 9 56.50 38.32 -3.13
C CYS A 9 55.07 37.98 -3.56
N TYR A 10 54.38 38.98 -4.13
CA TYR A 10 52.98 39.00 -4.59
C TYR A 10 51.87 39.24 -3.53
N ASP A 11 51.14 40.33 -3.78
CA ASP A 11 49.82 40.78 -3.33
C ASP A 11 49.41 40.72 -1.84
N VAL A 12 49.39 41.92 -1.24
CA VAL A 12 48.89 42.25 0.11
C VAL A 12 47.38 41.95 0.28
N THR A 13 46.62 41.87 -0.82
CA THR A 13 45.15 41.77 -0.83
C THR A 13 44.60 40.43 -0.34
N VAL A 14 45.42 39.37 -0.29
CA VAL A 14 44.98 38.02 0.12
C VAL A 14 45.07 37.82 1.64
N ILE A 15 46.04 38.48 2.29
CA ILE A 15 46.33 38.30 3.71
C ILE A 15 45.21 38.86 4.59
N SER A 16 44.62 40.00 4.22
CA SER A 16 43.53 40.64 4.98
C SER A 16 42.24 39.81 4.99
N LEU A 17 41.91 39.12 3.89
CA LEU A 17 40.78 38.19 3.82
C LEU A 17 40.99 36.95 4.70
N LEU A 18 42.19 36.39 4.70
CA LEU A 18 42.55 35.26 5.59
C LEU A 18 42.53 35.66 7.07
N HIS A 19 43.01 36.86 7.40
CA HIS A 19 42.95 37.37 8.77
C HIS A 19 41.51 37.58 9.23
N LEU A 20 40.65 38.23 8.44
CA LEU A 20 39.24 38.41 8.80
C LEU A 20 38.51 37.07 9.00
N TYR A 21 38.85 36.05 8.19
CA TYR A 21 38.29 34.70 8.34
C TYR A 21 38.78 34.01 9.63
N PHE A 22 40.06 34.18 10.00
CA PHE A 22 40.59 33.66 11.27
C PHE A 22 40.05 34.41 12.49
N ASP A 23 40.00 35.74 12.47
CA ASP A 23 39.54 36.55 13.60
C ASP A 23 38.04 36.37 13.86
N THR A 24 37.23 36.15 12.82
CA THR A 24 35.80 35.79 12.96
C THR A 24 35.62 34.39 13.57
N VAL A 25 36.54 33.46 13.33
CA VAL A 25 36.55 32.13 13.96
C VAL A 25 37.08 32.17 15.40
N LEU A 26 38.08 33.01 15.68
CA LEU A 26 38.68 33.16 17.01
C LEU A 26 37.75 33.89 17.99
N GLN A 27 36.97 34.87 17.54
CA GLN A 27 36.00 35.57 18.41
C GLN A 27 34.81 34.70 18.87
N PHE A 28 34.68 33.47 18.36
CA PHE A 28 33.69 32.49 18.86
C PHE A 28 34.17 31.66 20.06
N LEU A 29 35.44 31.77 20.48
CA LEU A 29 36.04 30.89 21.51
C LEU A 29 35.89 31.37 22.96
N ASP A 30 35.47 32.61 23.21
CA ASP A 30 35.34 33.14 24.59
C ASP A 30 33.92 33.01 25.18
N ARG A 31 33.37 31.79 25.10
CA ARG A 31 32.30 31.32 25.99
C ARG A 31 32.58 29.89 26.44
N SER A 32 32.40 29.68 27.74
CA SER A 32 32.69 28.47 28.51
C SER A 32 32.26 27.15 27.84
N ASP A 33 33.16 26.16 27.92
CA ASP A 33 32.95 24.74 27.54
C ASP A 33 32.87 24.44 26.03
N SER A 34 33.46 25.29 25.19
CA SER A 34 33.60 25.07 23.73
C SER A 34 34.67 24.03 23.39
N GLY A 35 34.25 22.76 23.27
CA GLY A 35 35.11 21.63 22.91
C GLY A 35 35.80 21.73 21.54
N ILE A 36 37.05 21.27 21.47
CA ILE A 36 37.95 21.35 20.30
C ILE A 36 37.37 20.57 19.10
N LEU A 37 37.29 21.22 17.92
CA LEU A 37 36.89 20.57 16.67
C LEU A 37 37.96 19.57 16.20
N ARG A 38 37.55 18.33 15.92
CA ARG A 38 38.46 17.23 15.56
C ARG A 38 38.76 17.23 14.06
N PRO A 39 40.03 17.13 13.64
CA PRO A 39 40.40 17.19 12.22
C PRO A 39 40.16 15.85 11.51
N VAL A 40 39.67 15.88 10.27
CA VAL A 40 39.43 14.67 9.47
C VAL A 40 40.72 13.85 9.20
N SER A 41 41.90 14.48 9.32
CA SER A 41 43.20 13.79 9.24
C SER A 41 43.45 12.75 10.34
N GLU A 42 42.65 12.73 11.41
CA GLU A 42 42.70 11.70 12.46
C GLU A 42 42.32 10.30 11.93
N ILE A 43 41.65 10.23 10.78
CA ILE A 43 41.21 8.98 10.12
C ILE A 43 41.95 8.80 8.77
N PRO A 44 43.29 8.64 8.75
CA PRO A 44 44.10 8.83 7.54
C PRO A 44 43.73 7.89 6.39
N LYS A 45 43.42 6.62 6.66
CA LYS A 45 43.05 5.62 5.64
C LYS A 45 41.72 5.94 4.93
N PHE A 46 40.79 6.58 5.62
CA PHE A 46 39.41 6.77 5.15
C PHE A 46 39.04 8.25 4.92
N ARG A 47 40.05 9.13 4.91
CA ARG A 47 39.91 10.59 4.70
C ARG A 47 39.12 10.99 3.45
N SER A 48 39.11 10.15 2.41
CA SER A 48 38.35 10.35 1.17
C SER A 48 36.82 10.41 1.40
N VAL A 49 36.30 9.67 2.38
CA VAL A 49 34.87 9.61 2.73
C VAL A 49 34.34 10.95 3.25
N PHE A 50 35.22 11.78 3.81
CA PHE A 50 34.91 13.06 4.45
C PHE A 50 35.60 14.25 3.74
N SER A 51 35.86 14.13 2.43
CA SER A 51 36.58 15.14 1.64
C SER A 51 35.86 16.49 1.51
N GLU A 52 34.58 16.57 1.88
CA GLU A 52 33.73 17.76 1.85
C GLU A 52 34.09 18.82 2.91
N PHE A 53 34.79 18.43 3.99
CA PHE A 53 35.15 19.33 5.10
C PHE A 53 36.48 18.95 5.77
N PRO A 54 37.29 19.93 6.25
CA PRO A 54 38.58 19.64 6.90
C PRO A 54 38.47 19.23 8.37
N PHE A 55 37.41 19.64 9.07
CA PHE A 55 37.14 19.36 10.49
C PHE A 55 35.71 18.84 10.67
N PHE A 56 35.54 17.90 11.60
CA PHE A 56 34.22 17.51 12.09
C PHE A 56 33.57 18.69 12.82
N ASN A 57 32.25 18.84 12.72
CA ASN A 57 31.51 19.86 13.47
C ASN A 57 31.47 19.52 14.98
N TYR A 58 30.89 20.40 15.80
CA TYR A 58 30.88 20.20 17.27
C TYR A 58 30.17 18.90 17.72
N VAL A 59 29.01 18.57 17.14
CA VAL A 59 28.28 17.33 17.46
C VAL A 59 29.08 16.10 17.05
N GLN A 60 29.65 16.12 15.84
CA GLN A 60 30.49 15.05 15.31
C GLN A 60 31.79 14.87 16.11
N SER A 61 32.42 15.97 16.52
CA SER A 61 33.65 15.97 17.32
C SER A 61 33.42 15.43 18.74
N LYS A 62 32.31 15.81 19.39
CA LYS A 62 31.94 15.31 20.73
C LYS A 62 31.51 13.84 20.69
N ALA A 63 30.88 13.39 19.60
CA ALA A 63 30.54 11.98 19.38
C ALA A 63 31.73 11.12 18.90
N LEU A 64 32.86 11.72 18.49
CA LEU A 64 33.90 11.01 17.74
C LEU A 64 34.50 9.84 18.54
N ASP A 65 34.79 10.04 19.82
CA ASP A 65 35.44 8.99 20.63
C ASP A 65 34.49 7.83 20.93
N ASP A 66 33.23 8.11 21.24
CA ASP A 66 32.19 7.09 21.43
C ASP A 66 31.92 6.30 20.14
N VAL A 67 31.78 6.98 19.01
CA VAL A 67 31.42 6.35 17.73
C VAL A 67 32.62 5.66 17.06
N LEU A 68 33.80 6.27 17.04
CA LEU A 68 34.97 5.72 16.34
C LEU A 68 35.78 4.77 17.23
N TYR A 69 35.99 5.09 18.51
CA TYR A 69 36.92 4.35 19.38
C TYR A 69 36.28 3.39 20.37
N THR A 70 35.01 3.56 20.77
CA THR A 70 34.27 2.53 21.55
C THR A 70 33.50 1.54 20.67
N GLY A 71 33.29 0.32 21.18
CA GLY A 71 32.39 -0.68 20.58
C GLY A 71 30.98 -0.68 21.15
N LYS A 72 30.64 0.24 22.06
CA LYS A 72 29.34 0.26 22.75
C LYS A 72 28.21 0.65 21.79
N ASN A 73 26.99 0.21 22.08
CA ASN A 73 25.80 0.75 21.42
C ASN A 73 25.69 2.25 21.74
N PHE A 74 25.28 3.06 20.75
CA PHE A 74 25.31 4.53 20.84
C PHE A 74 23.98 5.16 20.45
N VAL A 75 23.55 6.18 21.19
CA VAL A 75 22.30 6.93 20.90
C VAL A 75 22.61 8.43 20.79
N ALA A 76 22.19 9.09 19.71
CA ALA A 76 22.36 10.53 19.54
C ALA A 76 21.03 11.27 19.32
N CYS A 77 20.70 12.17 20.24
CA CYS A 77 19.76 13.26 20.01
C CYS A 77 20.57 14.48 19.56
N ALA A 78 20.29 15.01 18.37
CA ALA A 78 20.87 16.26 17.91
C ALA A 78 19.96 16.95 16.86
N PRO A 79 19.94 18.29 16.77
CA PRO A 79 18.99 19.00 15.90
C PRO A 79 19.15 18.66 14.42
N THR A 80 18.08 18.82 13.63
CA THR A 80 18.18 18.66 12.17
C THR A 80 19.13 19.69 11.57
N GLY A 81 19.98 19.26 10.63
CA GLY A 81 21.08 20.06 10.09
C GLY A 81 22.43 19.90 10.81
N SER A 82 22.49 19.24 11.99
CA SER A 82 23.74 18.99 12.73
C SER A 82 24.71 17.96 12.11
N GLY A 83 24.48 17.51 10.87
CA GLY A 83 25.36 16.57 10.17
C GLY A 83 25.31 15.13 10.70
N LYS A 84 24.17 14.72 11.28
CA LYS A 84 23.94 13.42 11.93
C LYS A 84 24.36 12.20 11.11
N THR A 85 24.20 12.23 9.78
CA THR A 85 24.60 11.14 8.86
C THR A 85 26.08 10.77 8.97
N VAL A 86 26.95 11.72 9.33
CA VAL A 86 28.39 11.45 9.54
C VAL A 86 28.64 10.52 10.73
N LEU A 87 27.74 10.45 11.71
CA LEU A 87 27.85 9.50 12.83
C LEU A 87 27.68 8.04 12.33
N PHE A 88 26.81 7.82 11.35
CA PHE A 88 26.68 6.53 10.67
C PHE A 88 27.90 6.21 9.80
N GLU A 89 28.40 7.20 9.06
CA GLU A 89 29.62 7.05 8.26
C GLU A 89 30.83 6.69 9.14
N LEU A 90 31.00 7.35 10.30
CA LEU A 90 32.02 7.03 11.30
C LEU A 90 31.84 5.62 11.90
N ALA A 91 30.61 5.19 12.18
CA ALA A 91 30.33 3.84 12.68
C ALA A 91 30.67 2.75 11.64
N ILE A 92 30.42 3.01 10.35
CA ILE A 92 30.85 2.14 9.25
C ILE A 92 32.38 2.12 9.19
N ILE A 93 33.05 3.28 9.24
CA ILE A 93 34.52 3.34 9.24
C ILE A 93 35.13 2.55 10.41
N ARG A 94 34.57 2.65 11.62
CA ARG A 94 35.02 1.79 12.73
C ARG A 94 34.91 0.31 12.37
N LEU A 95 33.79 -0.12 11.80
CA LEU A 95 33.58 -1.52 11.41
C LEU A 95 34.65 -1.99 10.39
N LEU A 96 35.04 -1.14 9.44
CA LEU A 96 36.14 -1.40 8.50
C LEU A 96 37.53 -1.38 9.16
N MET A 97 37.72 -0.60 10.23
CA MET A 97 38.96 -0.59 11.03
C MET A 97 39.10 -1.83 11.91
N GLN A 98 37.99 -2.46 12.32
CA GLN A 98 37.97 -3.67 13.14
C GLN A 98 38.13 -4.97 12.34
N ASN A 99 38.07 -4.94 11.00
CA ASN A 99 38.14 -6.13 10.14
C ASN A 99 39.21 -5.95 9.05
N SER A 100 39.99 -6.99 8.78
CA SER A 100 40.96 -7.01 7.68
C SER A 100 40.27 -7.03 6.31
N GLU A 101 40.93 -6.45 5.30
CA GLU A 101 40.54 -6.63 3.91
C GLU A 101 40.86 -8.06 3.41
N PRO A 102 40.06 -8.64 2.51
CA PRO A 102 38.82 -8.11 1.96
C PRO A 102 37.63 -8.28 2.93
N TRP A 103 36.75 -7.27 3.00
CA TRP A 103 35.67 -7.18 3.99
C TRP A 103 34.45 -8.10 3.76
N ASN A 104 34.64 -9.25 3.13
CA ASN A 104 33.58 -10.14 2.63
C ASN A 104 32.58 -10.62 3.71
N GLU A 105 33.01 -10.70 4.98
CA GLU A 105 32.16 -11.10 6.11
C GLU A 105 31.44 -9.93 6.80
N VAL A 106 31.68 -8.70 6.35
CA VAL A 106 31.23 -7.48 7.01
C VAL A 106 29.92 -6.98 6.42
N LYS A 107 28.82 -7.09 7.18
CA LYS A 107 27.52 -6.52 6.81
C LYS A 107 27.04 -5.44 7.78
N ALA A 108 26.75 -4.27 7.23
CA ALA A 108 26.08 -3.16 7.90
C ALA A 108 24.66 -2.98 7.34
N VAL A 109 23.69 -2.75 8.22
CA VAL A 109 22.31 -2.45 7.85
C VAL A 109 21.96 -1.03 8.31
N TYR A 110 21.52 -0.19 7.38
CA TYR A 110 20.97 1.14 7.66
C TYR A 110 19.46 1.13 7.48
N MET A 111 18.78 1.52 8.55
CA MET A 111 17.33 1.58 8.65
C MET A 111 16.89 3.03 8.77
N ALA A 112 16.27 3.56 7.71
CA ALA A 112 15.62 4.86 7.73
C ALA A 112 14.10 4.69 7.77
N PRO A 113 13.34 5.67 8.29
CA PRO A 113 11.89 5.56 8.30
C PRO A 113 11.32 5.58 6.88
N ILE A 114 11.89 6.25 5.89
CA ILE A 114 11.26 6.38 4.56
C ILE A 114 12.19 6.05 3.39
N LYS A 115 11.61 5.55 2.30
CA LYS A 115 12.34 5.14 1.09
C LYS A 115 13.27 6.23 0.56
N ALA A 116 12.79 7.47 0.44
CA ALA A 116 13.62 8.55 -0.10
C ALA A 116 14.83 8.92 0.80
N LEU A 117 14.82 8.62 2.10
CA LEU A 117 16.03 8.70 2.93
C LEU A 117 16.98 7.52 2.65
N CYS A 118 16.45 6.31 2.40
CA CYS A 118 17.24 5.18 1.91
C CYS A 118 17.91 5.52 0.57
N SER A 119 17.17 6.03 -0.41
CA SER A 119 17.68 6.39 -1.74
C SER A 119 18.69 7.54 -1.69
N GLN A 120 18.41 8.59 -0.91
CA GLN A 120 19.34 9.70 -0.70
C GLN A 120 20.65 9.23 -0.05
N CYS A 121 20.57 8.36 0.96
CA CYS A 121 21.76 7.78 1.59
C CYS A 121 22.47 6.78 0.68
N PHE A 122 21.75 6.00 -0.14
CA PHE A 122 22.31 5.06 -1.11
C PHE A 122 23.13 5.81 -2.17
N GLU A 123 22.59 6.89 -2.73
CA GLU A 123 23.32 7.74 -3.66
C GLU A 123 24.60 8.35 -3.07
N ASN A 124 24.53 8.84 -1.83
CA ASN A 124 25.70 9.39 -1.12
C ASN A 124 26.74 8.30 -0.83
N TRP A 125 26.32 7.20 -0.21
CA TRP A 125 27.21 6.13 0.24
C TRP A 125 27.79 5.30 -0.90
N ASN A 126 27.08 5.12 -2.02
CA ASN A 126 27.67 4.51 -3.21
C ASN A 126 28.81 5.38 -3.79
N LYS A 127 28.69 6.72 -3.71
CA LYS A 127 29.76 7.66 -4.11
C LYS A 127 30.94 7.67 -3.11
N LYS A 128 30.67 7.58 -1.80
CA LYS A 128 31.69 7.61 -0.72
C LYS A 128 32.41 6.27 -0.50
N PHE A 129 31.69 5.17 -0.43
CA PHE A 129 32.21 3.83 -0.07
C PHE A 129 32.46 2.92 -1.27
N GLY A 130 31.79 3.14 -2.41
CA GLY A 130 32.06 2.40 -3.65
C GLY A 130 33.54 2.43 -4.10
N PRO A 131 34.23 3.59 -4.04
CA PRO A 131 35.68 3.67 -4.31
C PRO A 131 36.58 2.89 -3.34
N LEU A 132 36.06 2.43 -2.20
CA LEU A 132 36.75 1.53 -1.27
C LEU A 132 36.48 0.04 -1.57
N GLY A 133 35.69 -0.28 -2.60
CA GLY A 133 35.28 -1.63 -2.97
C GLY A 133 34.03 -2.15 -2.24
N LEU A 134 33.32 -1.30 -1.49
CA LEU A 134 32.12 -1.69 -0.75
C LEU A 134 30.86 -1.58 -1.62
N THR A 135 30.08 -2.66 -1.66
CA THR A 135 28.82 -2.74 -2.40
C THR A 135 27.64 -2.27 -1.55
N CYS A 136 26.99 -1.19 -1.97
CA CYS A 136 25.72 -0.73 -1.41
C CYS A 136 24.54 -1.35 -2.16
N LYS A 137 23.43 -1.67 -1.47
CA LYS A 137 22.16 -2.08 -2.09
C LYS A 137 20.99 -1.41 -1.37
N GLU A 138 20.10 -0.74 -2.12
CA GLU A 138 18.80 -0.31 -1.60
C GLU A 138 17.82 -1.50 -1.61
N LEU A 139 17.14 -1.71 -0.49
CA LEU A 139 16.12 -2.71 -0.29
C LEU A 139 14.87 -2.06 0.29
N THR A 140 13.95 -1.59 -0.57
CA THR A 140 12.71 -0.92 -0.16
C THR A 140 11.47 -1.64 -0.68
N GLY A 141 10.28 -1.08 -0.41
CA GLY A 141 8.99 -1.69 -0.76
C GLY A 141 8.68 -1.83 -2.26
N ASP A 142 9.57 -1.35 -3.14
CA ASP A 142 9.43 -1.40 -4.60
C ASP A 142 10.50 -2.29 -5.27
N THR A 143 11.61 -2.59 -4.60
CA THR A 143 12.53 -3.68 -4.98
C THR A 143 11.75 -4.99 -5.06
N GLU A 144 11.89 -5.77 -6.13
CA GLU A 144 11.16 -7.04 -6.27
C GLU A 144 11.68 -8.10 -5.26
N ILE A 145 11.11 -9.30 -5.33
CA ILE A 145 11.47 -10.44 -4.46
C ILE A 145 12.69 -11.18 -5.00
N ASP A 146 12.95 -11.12 -6.31
CA ASP A 146 13.98 -11.93 -6.94
C ASP A 146 15.40 -11.31 -6.77
N ASP A 147 15.50 -10.01 -6.47
CA ASP A 147 16.70 -9.30 -5.98
C ASP A 147 17.34 -9.91 -4.72
N PHE A 148 16.64 -10.79 -3.98
CA PHE A 148 17.11 -11.27 -2.67
C PHE A 148 18.44 -12.05 -2.70
N PHE A 149 18.86 -12.58 -3.86
CA PHE A 149 20.18 -13.20 -4.00
C PHE A 149 21.31 -12.17 -3.94
N GLU A 150 21.15 -11.00 -4.57
CA GLU A 150 22.17 -9.94 -4.62
C GLU A 150 22.50 -9.33 -3.24
N ILE A 151 21.64 -9.54 -2.25
CA ILE A 151 21.88 -9.10 -0.87
C ILE A 151 23.06 -9.88 -0.24
N GLN A 152 23.32 -11.12 -0.67
CA GLN A 152 24.44 -11.92 -0.15
C GLN A 152 25.79 -11.29 -0.48
N ASP A 153 25.93 -10.60 -1.61
CA ASP A 153 27.17 -9.92 -2.03
C ASP A 153 27.20 -8.42 -1.65
N SER A 154 26.16 -7.92 -0.97
CA SER A 154 26.10 -6.53 -0.48
C SER A 154 26.78 -6.34 0.88
N HIS A 155 27.61 -5.30 1.02
CA HIS A 155 28.25 -4.94 2.30
C HIS A 155 27.39 -3.98 3.13
N ILE A 156 26.69 -3.04 2.46
CA ILE A 156 25.85 -2.02 3.10
C ILE A 156 24.42 -2.11 2.54
N ILE A 157 23.46 -2.46 3.39
CA ILE A 157 22.05 -2.63 3.04
C ILE A 157 21.25 -1.44 3.57
N LEU A 158 20.54 -0.71 2.71
CA LEU A 158 19.70 0.43 3.09
C LEU A 158 18.22 0.06 2.95
N THR A 159 17.44 0.14 4.04
CA THR A 159 16.10 -0.48 4.13
C THR A 159 15.11 0.30 5.01
N THR A 160 13.81 0.01 4.89
CA THR A 160 12.79 0.47 5.85
C THR A 160 12.43 -0.66 6.84
N PRO A 161 11.86 -0.33 8.03
CA PRO A 161 11.45 -1.34 9.01
C PRO A 161 10.58 -2.47 8.43
N GLU A 162 9.60 -2.13 7.59
CA GLU A 162 8.63 -3.09 7.04
C GLU A 162 9.26 -4.02 6.00
N LYS A 163 10.19 -3.52 5.17
CA LYS A 163 10.88 -4.33 4.16
C LYS A 163 11.85 -5.28 4.84
N TRP A 164 12.57 -4.84 5.87
CA TRP A 164 13.44 -5.69 6.66
C TRP A 164 12.65 -6.74 7.47
N ASP A 165 11.55 -6.36 8.11
CA ASP A 165 10.66 -7.29 8.81
C ASP A 165 10.07 -8.35 7.85
N SER A 166 9.53 -7.92 6.70
CA SER A 166 8.96 -8.85 5.71
C SER A 166 10.02 -9.71 4.98
N MET A 167 11.29 -9.31 4.98
CA MET A 167 12.42 -10.11 4.49
C MET A 167 12.79 -11.17 5.54
N THR A 168 13.07 -10.72 6.77
CA THR A 168 13.53 -11.58 7.87
C THR A 168 12.48 -12.59 8.35
N ARG A 169 11.17 -12.31 8.20
CA ARG A 169 10.08 -13.28 8.42
C ARG A 169 10.03 -14.45 7.42
N LYS A 170 10.72 -14.37 6.27
CA LYS A 170 10.61 -15.38 5.19
C LYS A 170 11.85 -16.26 5.05
N TRP A 171 12.98 -15.79 5.55
CA TRP A 171 14.28 -16.41 5.32
C TRP A 171 14.55 -17.50 6.36
N LYS A 172 14.56 -18.77 5.93
CA LYS A 172 14.60 -19.94 6.84
C LYS A 172 15.96 -20.16 7.51
N ASP A 173 17.04 -19.79 6.84
CA ASP A 173 18.41 -20.10 7.27
C ASP A 173 19.09 -18.80 7.71
N HIS A 174 19.12 -18.49 9.02
CA HIS A 174 19.47 -17.16 9.56
C HIS A 174 20.90 -16.62 9.25
N CYS A 175 21.65 -17.21 8.33
CA CYS A 175 23.04 -16.86 7.96
C CYS A 175 23.25 -15.37 7.66
N LEU A 176 22.37 -14.72 6.88
CA LEU A 176 22.51 -13.28 6.58
C LEU A 176 22.39 -12.42 7.86
N LEU A 177 21.45 -12.76 8.74
CA LEU A 177 21.30 -12.10 10.05
C LEU A 177 22.51 -12.36 10.94
N GLN A 178 23.09 -13.56 10.87
CA GLN A 178 24.30 -13.94 11.59
C GLN A 178 25.56 -13.21 11.08
N GLN A 179 25.57 -12.71 9.83
CA GLN A 179 26.62 -11.87 9.26
C GLN A 179 26.50 -10.37 9.61
N VAL A 180 25.31 -9.87 10.01
CA VAL A 180 25.17 -8.46 10.42
C VAL A 180 26.05 -8.19 11.66
N ARG A 181 26.92 -7.17 11.56
CA ARG A 181 27.81 -6.68 12.61
C ARG A 181 27.48 -5.26 13.08
N LEU A 182 26.77 -4.48 12.25
CA LEU A 182 26.41 -3.10 12.54
C LEU A 182 24.97 -2.81 12.11
N PHE A 183 24.17 -2.24 13.00
CA PHE A 183 22.78 -1.88 12.77
C PHE A 183 22.59 -0.39 13.07
N LEU A 184 22.21 0.39 12.06
CA LEU A 184 22.14 1.85 12.09
C LEU A 184 20.68 2.27 11.96
N ILE A 185 20.18 3.06 12.91
CA ILE A 185 18.77 3.47 12.99
C ILE A 185 18.69 4.98 12.89
N ASP A 186 18.12 5.49 11.79
CA ASP A 186 17.84 6.91 11.60
C ASP A 186 16.43 7.27 12.06
N GLU A 187 16.28 8.49 12.55
CA GLU A 187 15.08 9.04 13.18
C GLU A 187 14.37 8.05 14.14
N VAL A 188 15.12 7.51 15.11
CA VAL A 188 14.62 6.50 16.08
C VAL A 188 13.36 6.93 16.86
N HIS A 189 13.05 8.23 16.92
CA HIS A 189 11.78 8.75 17.48
C HIS A 189 10.53 8.19 16.79
N VAL A 190 10.64 7.67 15.57
CA VAL A 190 9.55 7.02 14.83
C VAL A 190 9.02 5.76 15.54
N ILE A 191 9.68 5.28 16.61
CA ILE A 191 9.12 4.27 17.52
C ILE A 191 7.76 4.67 18.16
N LYS A 192 7.46 5.98 18.27
CA LYS A 192 6.14 6.47 18.72
C LYS A 192 5.04 6.42 17.64
N ASP A 193 5.38 6.18 16.37
CA ASP A 193 4.40 6.16 15.28
C ASP A 193 3.45 4.96 15.43
N ALA A 194 2.15 5.24 15.62
CA ALA A 194 1.12 4.23 15.88
C ALA A 194 1.02 3.11 14.81
N THR A 195 1.51 3.34 13.59
CA THR A 195 1.44 2.39 12.47
C THR A 195 2.78 1.74 12.12
N ARG A 196 3.91 2.32 12.56
CA ARG A 196 5.26 1.90 12.10
C ARG A 196 6.25 1.63 13.23
N GLY A 197 6.07 2.28 14.38
CA GLY A 197 6.98 2.18 15.51
C GLY A 197 7.08 0.76 16.05
N ALA A 198 5.94 0.07 16.19
CA ALA A 198 5.85 -1.35 16.51
C ALA A 198 6.76 -2.24 15.64
N THR A 199 6.85 -1.96 14.33
CA THR A 199 7.68 -2.74 13.41
C THR A 199 9.16 -2.43 13.57
N LEU A 200 9.54 -1.16 13.77
CA LEU A 200 10.91 -0.76 14.10
C LEU A 200 11.38 -1.41 15.41
N GLU A 201 10.55 -1.32 16.45
CA GLU A 201 10.82 -1.87 17.79
C GLU A 201 11.03 -3.39 17.76
N VAL A 202 10.16 -4.10 17.07
CA VAL A 202 10.22 -5.57 16.93
C VAL A 202 11.44 -6.00 16.11
N VAL A 203 11.76 -5.29 15.03
CA VAL A 203 12.99 -5.55 14.26
C VAL A 203 14.22 -5.40 15.15
N VAL A 204 14.35 -4.30 15.90
CA VAL A 204 15.51 -4.07 16.75
C VAL A 204 15.60 -5.11 17.87
N SER A 205 14.46 -5.47 18.48
CA SER A 205 14.38 -6.52 19.50
C SER A 205 14.77 -7.90 18.96
N ARG A 206 14.34 -8.25 17.73
CA ARG A 206 14.78 -9.45 17.00
C ARG A 206 16.29 -9.44 16.72
N MET A 207 16.84 -8.31 16.27
CA MET A 207 18.28 -8.17 16.04
C MET A 207 19.09 -8.33 17.35
N LYS A 208 18.60 -7.80 18.48
CA LYS A 208 19.17 -8.03 19.82
C LYS A 208 19.14 -9.52 20.20
N ALA A 209 18.01 -10.22 20.01
CA ALA A 209 17.88 -11.64 20.31
C ALA A 209 18.84 -12.52 19.49
N VAL A 210 18.93 -12.28 18.17
CA VAL A 210 19.87 -13.02 17.29
C VAL A 210 21.34 -12.65 17.56
N ASN A 211 21.63 -11.50 18.18
CA ASN A 211 22.96 -11.16 18.71
C ASN A 211 23.29 -11.95 19.99
N ALA A 212 22.36 -12.00 20.96
CA ALA A 212 22.52 -12.73 22.20
C ALA A 212 22.70 -14.25 21.96
N TYR A 213 21.89 -14.86 21.08
CA TYR A 213 22.03 -16.26 20.69
C TYR A 213 23.41 -16.57 20.08
N ARG A 214 23.94 -15.67 19.23
CA ARG A 214 25.30 -15.80 18.66
C ARG A 214 26.38 -15.72 19.74
N ALA A 215 26.25 -14.80 20.70
CA ALA A 215 27.21 -14.66 21.79
C ALA A 215 27.23 -15.91 22.72
N ALA A 216 26.07 -16.54 22.95
CA ALA A 216 25.97 -17.77 23.72
C ALA A 216 26.66 -18.97 23.04
N GLN A 217 26.57 -19.09 21.71
CA GLN A 217 27.19 -20.20 20.97
C GLN A 217 28.68 -19.99 20.67
N ASN A 218 29.11 -18.78 20.28
CA ASN A 218 30.46 -18.51 19.79
C ASN A 218 31.35 -17.83 20.84
N GLN A 219 31.71 -18.57 21.91
CA GLN A 219 32.50 -18.08 23.06
C GLN A 219 33.98 -17.69 22.76
N GLY A 220 34.36 -17.47 21.49
CA GLY A 220 35.77 -17.33 21.08
C GLY A 220 36.11 -16.15 20.16
N THR A 221 35.39 -15.96 19.04
CA THR A 221 35.95 -15.18 17.91
C THR A 221 34.97 -14.30 17.11
N SER A 222 33.65 -14.41 17.30
CA SER A 222 32.68 -13.58 16.55
C SER A 222 32.33 -12.30 17.32
N GLY A 223 32.76 -11.14 16.81
CA GLY A 223 32.39 -9.85 17.39
C GLY A 223 30.87 -9.62 17.47
N THR A 224 30.44 -8.98 18.56
CA THR A 224 29.03 -8.63 18.81
C THR A 224 28.51 -7.63 17.78
N MET A 225 27.21 -7.72 17.46
CA MET A 225 26.53 -6.72 16.64
C MET A 225 26.40 -5.41 17.43
N ARG A 226 26.85 -4.30 16.85
CA ARG A 226 26.70 -2.94 17.40
C ARG A 226 25.45 -2.27 16.86
N ILE A 227 24.74 -1.52 17.72
CA ILE A 227 23.61 -0.65 17.34
C ILE A 227 24.02 0.83 17.49
N VAL A 228 23.71 1.64 16.48
CA VAL A 228 23.84 3.11 16.54
C VAL A 228 22.50 3.74 16.14
N ALA A 229 21.84 4.43 17.07
CA ALA A 229 20.53 5.03 16.88
C ALA A 229 20.59 6.55 16.97
N VAL A 230 19.89 7.26 16.09
CA VAL A 230 20.04 8.70 15.91
C VAL A 230 18.69 9.35 15.63
N SER A 231 18.47 10.60 16.07
CA SER A 231 17.20 11.33 15.88
C SER A 231 17.36 12.85 15.99
N ALA A 232 16.41 13.60 15.43
CA ALA A 232 16.21 15.03 15.67
C ALA A 232 15.80 15.38 17.12
N THR A 233 15.02 14.53 17.78
CA THR A 233 14.41 14.77 19.09
C THR A 233 14.27 13.46 19.86
N ILE A 234 14.81 13.37 21.08
CA ILE A 234 14.61 12.23 22.00
C ILE A 234 14.53 12.73 23.47
N PRO A 235 13.38 13.19 23.97
CA PRO A 235 13.31 13.85 25.29
C PRO A 235 13.59 12.91 26.47
N ASN A 236 13.36 11.61 26.26
CA ASN A 236 13.71 10.51 27.16
C ASN A 236 14.83 9.64 26.53
N ILE A 237 15.94 10.26 26.10
CA ILE A 237 17.09 9.56 25.49
C ILE A 237 17.66 8.44 26.37
N SER A 238 17.59 8.60 27.69
CA SER A 238 17.89 7.55 28.67
C SER A 238 17.13 6.26 28.40
N ASP A 239 15.85 6.33 28.08
CA ASP A 239 14.99 5.16 27.89
C ASP A 239 15.34 4.39 26.60
N ILE A 240 15.77 5.12 25.56
CA ILE A 240 16.27 4.55 24.31
C ILE A 240 17.66 3.93 24.53
N ALA A 241 18.51 4.52 25.37
CA ALA A 241 19.80 3.94 25.76
C ALA A 241 19.61 2.69 26.65
N ASP A 242 18.72 2.73 27.63
CA ASP A 242 18.30 1.58 28.46
C ASP A 242 17.84 0.44 27.54
N TRP A 243 16.92 0.72 26.61
CA TRP A 243 16.40 -0.25 25.65
C TRP A 243 17.47 -0.82 24.72
N LEU A 244 18.43 -0.01 24.25
CA LEU A 244 19.50 -0.45 23.36
C LEU A 244 20.73 -1.02 24.09
N SER A 245 20.70 -1.12 25.42
CA SER A 245 21.77 -1.70 26.21
C SER A 245 21.81 -3.23 26.14
N HIS A 246 22.95 -3.80 26.52
CA HIS A 246 23.14 -5.22 26.81
C HIS A 246 23.65 -5.38 28.25
N GLU A 247 23.37 -6.51 28.90
CA GLU A 247 23.67 -6.75 30.32
C GLU A 247 25.15 -6.54 30.70
N SER A 248 26.07 -6.83 29.78
CA SER A 248 27.51 -6.64 29.95
C SER A 248 28.06 -5.30 29.43
N LEU A 249 27.26 -4.54 28.67
CA LEU A 249 27.66 -3.29 28.00
C LEU A 249 26.48 -2.31 27.93
N PRO A 250 26.38 -1.33 28.85
CA PRO A 250 25.39 -0.27 28.74
C PRO A 250 25.67 0.60 27.50
N ALA A 251 24.61 1.00 26.82
CA ALA A 251 24.70 1.96 25.72
C ALA A 251 25.17 3.32 26.25
N THR A 252 25.91 4.06 25.43
CA THR A 252 26.30 5.44 25.72
C THR A 252 25.46 6.38 24.86
N TYR A 253 25.11 7.56 25.37
CA TYR A 253 24.28 8.50 24.64
C TYR A 253 24.85 9.91 24.65
N LEU A 254 24.63 10.62 23.54
CA LEU A 254 24.89 12.03 23.38
C LEU A 254 23.54 12.76 23.25
N ASP A 255 23.24 13.62 24.21
CA ASP A 255 22.15 14.57 24.10
C ASP A 255 22.72 15.95 23.75
N MET A 256 22.12 16.59 22.75
CA MET A 256 22.44 17.92 22.25
C MET A 256 21.13 18.62 21.92
N ASP A 257 20.80 19.64 22.71
CA ASP A 257 19.56 20.41 22.57
C ASP A 257 19.54 21.31 21.31
N GLU A 258 18.44 22.03 21.10
CA GLU A 258 18.28 22.95 19.96
C GLU A 258 19.36 24.06 19.93
N SER A 259 19.99 24.40 21.07
CA SER A 259 21.07 25.40 21.11
C SER A 259 22.33 24.97 20.35
N HIS A 260 22.49 23.67 20.09
CA HIS A 260 23.60 23.09 19.31
C HIS A 260 23.32 23.02 17.80
N ARG A 261 22.21 23.61 17.32
CA ARG A 261 21.88 23.66 15.89
C ARG A 261 22.79 24.66 15.16
N PRO A 262 23.40 24.31 14.02
CA PRO A 262 24.29 25.22 13.27
C PRO A 262 23.64 26.52 12.76
N VAL A 263 22.31 26.58 12.71
CA VAL A 263 21.52 27.78 12.40
C VAL A 263 20.36 27.85 13.40
N MET A 264 20.34 28.88 14.25
CA MET A 264 19.39 28.97 15.37
C MET A 264 17.96 29.14 14.86
N LEU A 265 17.04 28.26 15.29
CA LEU A 265 15.66 28.25 14.81
C LEU A 265 14.71 29.04 15.72
N ARG A 266 14.17 30.15 15.20
CA ARG A 266 13.01 30.84 15.77
C ARG A 266 11.73 30.04 15.47
N LYS A 267 11.12 29.49 16.51
CA LYS A 267 9.91 28.65 16.44
C LYS A 267 8.66 29.49 16.70
N VAL A 268 7.67 29.46 15.80
CA VAL A 268 6.45 30.29 15.88
C VAL A 268 5.20 29.49 15.50
N VAL A 269 4.18 29.46 16.37
CA VAL A 269 2.86 28.92 16.03
C VAL A 269 1.79 30.02 16.05
N LEU A 270 1.16 30.23 14.90
CA LEU A 270 0.08 31.20 14.70
C LEU A 270 -1.27 30.48 14.67
N GLY A 271 -2.10 30.76 15.68
CA GLY A 271 -3.47 30.25 15.79
C GLY A 271 -4.47 31.19 15.10
N PHE A 272 -5.19 30.70 14.11
CA PHE A 272 -6.21 31.45 13.37
C PHE A 272 -7.64 31.02 13.76
N PRO A 273 -8.62 31.95 13.78
CA PRO A 273 -10.00 31.62 14.13
C PRO A 273 -10.66 30.78 13.03
N CYS A 274 -11.32 29.69 13.43
CA CYS A 274 -12.08 28.80 12.56
C CYS A 274 -13.43 28.52 13.24
N PRO A 275 -14.56 29.07 12.76
CA PRO A 275 -15.89 28.74 13.26
C PRO A 275 -16.19 27.25 13.06
N GLN A 276 -16.94 26.63 13.97
CA GLN A 276 -17.22 25.18 13.96
C GLN A 276 -17.88 24.67 12.67
N ASN A 277 -18.58 25.54 11.92
CA ASN A 277 -19.24 25.21 10.66
C ASN A 277 -18.35 25.45 9.40
N GLN A 278 -17.07 25.82 9.58
CA GLN A 278 -16.12 26.01 8.48
C GLN A 278 -15.38 24.69 8.20
N THR A 279 -15.35 24.25 6.95
CA THR A 279 -14.59 23.06 6.53
C THR A 279 -13.09 23.36 6.46
N GLU A 280 -12.25 22.34 6.65
CA GLU A 280 -10.77 22.45 6.57
C GLU A 280 -10.31 23.13 5.27
N PHE A 281 -10.94 22.80 4.13
CA PHE A 281 -10.67 23.44 2.84
C PHE A 281 -10.94 24.96 2.85
N LYS A 282 -12.03 25.40 3.48
CA LYS A 282 -12.33 26.83 3.63
C LYS A 282 -11.37 27.50 4.62
N PHE A 283 -10.89 26.78 5.64
CA PHE A 283 -9.89 27.28 6.57
C PHE A 283 -8.54 27.47 5.85
N ASP A 284 -8.02 26.42 5.21
CA ASP A 284 -6.79 26.46 4.39
C ASP A 284 -6.81 27.58 3.34
N LEU A 285 -7.91 27.75 2.61
CA LEU A 285 -8.06 28.82 1.62
C LEU A 285 -8.00 30.22 2.26
N SER A 286 -8.49 30.40 3.48
CA SER A 286 -8.42 31.70 4.18
C SER A 286 -6.99 32.09 4.56
N LEU A 287 -6.08 31.11 4.70
CA LEU A 287 -4.67 31.34 5.04
C LEU A 287 -3.85 31.90 3.85
N ASN A 288 -4.31 31.74 2.60
CA ASN A 288 -3.65 32.35 1.42
C ASN A 288 -3.50 33.87 1.60
N TYR A 289 -4.56 34.55 2.05
CA TYR A 289 -4.59 36.01 2.28
C TYR A 289 -3.82 36.46 3.53
N LYS A 290 -3.06 35.57 4.17
CA LYS A 290 -2.12 35.87 5.26
C LYS A 290 -0.66 35.67 4.86
N MET A 291 -0.39 35.08 3.69
CA MET A 291 0.96 34.76 3.22
C MET A 291 1.87 36.00 3.11
N ALA A 292 1.38 37.07 2.49
CA ALA A 292 2.17 38.29 2.28
C ALA A 292 2.69 38.89 3.61
N ASN A 293 1.81 39.02 4.61
CA ASN A 293 2.15 39.53 5.93
C ASN A 293 3.14 38.61 6.68
N ILE A 294 2.94 37.29 6.63
CA ILE A 294 3.83 36.32 7.29
C ILE A 294 5.22 36.34 6.65
N ILE A 295 5.31 36.34 5.32
CA ILE A 295 6.59 36.40 4.62
C ILE A 295 7.28 37.74 4.90
N GLN A 296 6.55 38.87 4.86
CA GLN A 296 7.09 40.19 5.21
C GLN A 296 7.60 40.27 6.66
N THR A 297 6.99 39.54 7.60
CA THR A 297 7.32 39.59 9.05
C THR A 297 8.46 38.65 9.45
N TYR A 298 8.70 37.57 8.70
CA TYR A 298 9.58 36.46 9.14
C TYR A 298 10.62 35.99 8.10
N SER A 299 10.70 36.60 6.91
CA SER A 299 11.67 36.19 5.87
C SER A 299 13.00 36.94 5.88
N ASP A 300 13.08 38.11 6.52
CA ASP A 300 14.24 39.01 6.47
C ASP A 300 14.77 39.26 5.03
N GLN A 301 13.86 39.27 4.04
CA GLN A 301 14.13 39.35 2.59
C GLN A 301 14.97 38.19 2.02
N LYS A 302 14.97 37.03 2.68
CA LYS A 302 15.66 35.79 2.28
C LYS A 302 14.66 34.71 1.79
N PRO A 303 15.14 33.64 1.11
CA PRO A 303 14.27 32.63 0.53
C PRO A 303 13.31 31.96 1.53
N ALA A 304 12.03 31.86 1.13
CA ALA A 304 10.94 31.30 1.92
C ALA A 304 10.29 30.08 1.26
N LEU A 305 10.19 28.97 1.99
CA LEU A 305 9.57 27.72 1.56
C LEU A 305 8.22 27.52 2.26
N VAL A 306 7.14 27.40 1.50
CA VAL A 306 5.76 27.34 2.04
C VAL A 306 5.11 26.00 1.73
N PHE A 307 5.00 25.13 2.75
CA PHE A 307 4.32 23.85 2.64
C PHE A 307 2.80 23.99 2.64
N CYS A 308 2.13 23.33 1.69
CA CYS A 308 0.71 23.43 1.40
C CYS A 308 0.04 22.05 1.33
N SER A 309 -1.20 21.99 1.83
CA SER A 309 -2.05 20.80 1.96
C SER A 309 -2.43 20.08 0.65
N THR A 310 -2.38 20.75 -0.51
CA THR A 310 -2.77 20.20 -1.82
C THR A 310 -1.97 20.78 -2.99
N ARG A 311 -1.89 20.05 -4.11
CA ARG A 311 -1.29 20.51 -5.39
C ARG A 311 -1.90 21.86 -5.82
N LYS A 312 -3.23 21.91 -5.95
CA LYS A 312 -3.99 23.11 -6.33
C LYS A 312 -3.87 24.23 -5.30
N GLY A 313 -3.79 23.91 -4.01
CA GLY A 313 -3.58 24.87 -2.93
C GLY A 313 -2.24 25.60 -3.03
N ALA A 314 -1.16 24.89 -3.40
CA ALA A 314 0.15 25.51 -3.63
C ALA A 314 0.10 26.52 -4.80
N GLN A 315 -0.44 26.11 -5.96
CA GLN A 315 -0.63 27.00 -7.13
C GLN A 315 -1.51 28.22 -6.78
N GLN A 316 -2.61 28.00 -6.03
CA GLN A 316 -3.51 29.09 -5.61
C GLN A 316 -2.84 30.05 -4.61
N ALA A 317 -2.07 29.55 -3.65
CA ALA A 317 -1.36 30.37 -2.68
C ALA A 317 -0.26 31.23 -3.36
N ALA A 318 0.50 30.63 -4.29
CA ALA A 318 1.45 31.35 -5.14
C ALA A 318 0.78 32.45 -5.98
N THR A 319 -0.37 32.14 -6.58
CA THR A 319 -1.15 33.10 -7.40
C THR A 319 -1.73 34.26 -6.58
N VAL A 320 -2.05 34.05 -5.30
CA VAL A 320 -2.47 35.12 -4.39
C VAL A 320 -1.27 35.97 -3.97
N LEU A 321 -0.16 35.36 -3.55
CA LEU A 321 1.04 36.09 -3.14
C LEU A 321 1.59 36.99 -4.26
N ALA A 322 1.64 36.49 -5.50
CA ALA A 322 2.13 37.26 -6.64
C ALA A 322 1.25 38.48 -7.01
N LYS A 323 0.02 38.57 -6.48
CA LYS A 323 -0.82 39.77 -6.58
C LYS A 323 -0.56 40.75 -5.44
N ASP A 324 -0.51 40.23 -4.22
CA ASP A 324 -0.49 41.01 -2.98
C ASP A 324 0.93 41.48 -2.58
N ALA A 325 1.99 40.83 -3.07
CA ALA A 325 3.39 41.13 -2.74
C ALA A 325 4.20 41.62 -3.96
N ARG A 326 5.26 42.39 -3.69
CA ARG A 326 6.28 42.81 -4.66
C ARG A 326 7.65 42.63 -4.03
N PHE A 327 8.53 41.86 -4.66
CA PHE A 327 9.89 41.63 -4.19
C PHE A 327 10.84 42.64 -4.82
N ILE A 328 11.78 43.16 -4.03
CA ILE A 328 12.82 44.08 -4.50
C ILE A 328 13.95 43.22 -5.06
N MET A 329 14.06 43.15 -6.38
CA MET A 329 15.03 42.31 -7.11
C MET A 329 15.88 43.17 -8.05
N SER A 330 17.18 42.90 -8.14
CA SER A 330 18.08 43.65 -9.04
C SER A 330 17.80 43.35 -10.52
N ILE A 331 18.29 44.18 -11.43
CA ILE A 331 18.13 43.95 -12.89
C ILE A 331 18.75 42.60 -13.29
N GLU A 332 19.92 42.27 -12.75
CA GLU A 332 20.61 41.00 -12.98
C GLU A 332 19.84 39.79 -12.43
N HIS A 333 19.23 39.95 -11.24
CA HIS A 333 18.39 38.93 -10.62
C HIS A 333 17.13 38.65 -11.45
N ASN A 334 16.46 39.71 -11.92
CA ASN A 334 15.34 39.59 -12.87
C ASN A 334 15.79 38.93 -14.19
N GLN A 335 16.98 39.21 -14.70
CA GLN A 335 17.53 38.53 -15.89
C GLN A 335 17.80 37.04 -15.65
N ARG A 336 18.24 36.62 -14.45
CA ARG A 336 18.39 35.20 -14.11
C ARG A 336 17.03 34.51 -14.00
N LEU A 337 16.07 35.11 -13.29
CA LEU A 337 14.68 34.63 -13.24
C LEU A 337 14.06 34.51 -14.64
N MET A 338 14.32 35.46 -15.54
CA MET A 338 13.83 35.39 -16.92
C MET A 338 14.45 34.24 -17.73
N LYS A 339 15.71 33.86 -17.48
CA LYS A 339 16.33 32.66 -18.09
C LYS A 339 15.68 31.36 -17.62
N TYR A 340 15.38 31.23 -16.32
CA TYR A 340 14.60 30.11 -15.80
C TYR A 340 13.19 30.10 -16.40
N ALA A 341 12.48 31.23 -16.36
CA ALA A 341 11.12 31.38 -16.88
C ALA A 341 11.02 31.02 -18.38
N ASN A 342 11.96 31.45 -19.22
CA ASN A 342 11.99 31.12 -20.65
C ASN A 342 12.22 29.62 -20.93
N SER A 343 12.71 28.86 -19.93
CA SER A 343 12.96 27.42 -20.02
C SER A 343 11.81 26.56 -19.47
N ILE A 344 10.79 27.18 -18.86
CA ILE A 344 9.67 26.51 -18.19
C ILE A 344 8.50 26.26 -19.15
N LEU A 345 7.95 25.05 -19.07
CA LEU A 345 6.85 24.55 -19.91
C LEU A 345 5.47 25.02 -19.39
N ASP A 346 5.21 24.93 -18.08
CA ASP A 346 3.96 25.44 -17.48
C ASP A 346 3.88 26.97 -17.58
N SER A 347 2.94 27.46 -18.40
CA SER A 347 2.75 28.89 -18.66
C SER A 347 2.43 29.72 -17.42
N LYS A 348 1.74 29.15 -16.43
CA LYS A 348 1.39 29.84 -15.17
C LYS A 348 2.58 29.84 -14.21
N LEU A 349 3.34 28.74 -14.16
CA LEU A 349 4.58 28.69 -13.39
C LEU A 349 5.58 29.72 -13.94
N ARG A 350 5.73 29.82 -15.26
CA ARG A 350 6.54 30.84 -15.95
C ARG A 350 6.13 32.26 -15.57
N GLU A 351 4.84 32.58 -15.60
CA GLU A 351 4.32 33.90 -15.20
C GLU A 351 4.66 34.26 -13.75
N LEU A 352 4.51 33.31 -12.81
CA LEU A 352 4.79 33.55 -11.39
C LEU A 352 6.30 33.65 -11.10
N VAL A 353 7.14 32.87 -11.79
CA VAL A 353 8.61 32.89 -11.62
C VAL A 353 9.19 34.25 -12.01
N MET A 354 8.67 34.90 -13.06
CA MET A 354 9.03 36.30 -13.40
C MET A 354 8.62 37.32 -12.32
N LEU A 355 7.73 36.95 -11.39
CA LEU A 355 7.32 37.75 -10.23
C LEU A 355 8.02 37.30 -8.92
N GLY A 356 8.99 36.40 -8.99
CA GLY A 356 9.75 35.90 -7.84
C GLY A 356 9.03 34.82 -7.01
N VAL A 357 7.98 34.18 -7.54
CA VAL A 357 7.19 33.16 -6.84
C VAL A 357 7.09 31.87 -7.66
N GLY A 358 7.44 30.72 -7.10
CA GLY A 358 7.26 29.42 -7.75
C GLY A 358 6.25 28.52 -7.04
N TYR A 359 5.83 27.45 -7.72
CA TYR A 359 5.19 26.30 -7.07
C TYR A 359 5.84 24.97 -7.48
N HIS A 360 5.86 24.02 -6.56
CA HIS A 360 6.39 22.67 -6.77
C HIS A 360 5.42 21.59 -6.27
N HIS A 361 5.13 20.61 -7.12
CA HIS A 361 4.41 19.39 -6.75
C HIS A 361 4.57 18.31 -7.82
N ALA A 362 4.28 17.05 -7.49
CA ALA A 362 4.39 15.90 -8.41
C ALA A 362 3.58 16.02 -9.72
N GLY A 363 2.60 16.93 -9.80
CA GLY A 363 1.91 17.27 -11.06
C GLY A 363 2.53 18.43 -11.86
N VAL A 364 3.78 18.82 -11.58
CA VAL A 364 4.63 19.66 -12.44
C VAL A 364 5.58 18.72 -13.18
N ASP A 365 5.89 19.03 -14.44
CA ASP A 365 6.83 18.25 -15.26
C ASP A 365 8.20 18.09 -14.58
N LEU A 366 8.88 16.97 -14.83
CA LEU A 366 10.16 16.67 -14.18
C LEU A 366 11.29 17.64 -14.57
N SER A 367 11.24 18.25 -15.75
CA SER A 367 12.19 19.29 -16.15
C SER A 367 11.90 20.63 -15.44
N ASP A 368 10.66 21.08 -15.45
CA ASP A 368 10.18 22.26 -14.71
C ASP A 368 10.50 22.14 -13.20
N ARG A 369 10.27 20.97 -12.59
CA ARG A 369 10.64 20.70 -11.18
C ARG A 369 12.11 21.02 -10.92
N LYS A 370 13.03 20.43 -11.71
CA LYS A 370 14.49 20.62 -11.55
C LYS A 370 14.92 22.07 -11.75
N LEU A 371 14.28 22.81 -12.66
CA LEU A 371 14.55 24.24 -12.87
C LEU A 371 14.16 25.08 -11.64
N ILE A 372 13.00 24.79 -11.03
CA ILE A 372 12.54 25.47 -9.80
C ILE A 372 13.42 25.11 -8.60
N GLU A 373 13.78 23.85 -8.42
CA GLU A 373 14.71 23.39 -7.38
C GLU A 373 16.07 24.10 -7.51
N MET A 374 16.62 24.19 -8.73
CA MET A 374 17.88 24.91 -8.99
C MET A 374 17.76 26.41 -8.70
N ALA A 375 16.71 27.08 -9.18
CA ALA A 375 16.50 28.52 -8.93
C ALA A 375 16.33 28.85 -7.44
N PHE A 376 15.64 27.99 -6.67
CA PHE A 376 15.50 28.18 -5.22
C PHE A 376 16.81 27.90 -4.47
N THR A 377 17.56 26.86 -4.87
CA THR A 377 18.88 26.53 -4.28
C THR A 377 19.88 27.66 -4.42
N GLN A 378 19.90 28.33 -5.59
CA GLN A 378 20.76 29.50 -5.84
C GLN A 378 20.24 30.81 -5.21
N ALA A 379 19.16 30.75 -4.41
CA ALA A 379 18.44 31.91 -3.86
C ALA A 379 17.90 32.90 -4.91
N ASP A 380 17.87 32.52 -6.19
CA ASP A 380 17.30 33.31 -7.28
C ASP A 380 15.77 33.35 -7.24
N LEU A 381 15.12 32.39 -6.58
CA LEU A 381 13.66 32.39 -6.37
C LEU A 381 13.31 32.77 -4.91
N PRO A 382 12.78 33.98 -4.65
CA PRO A 382 12.44 34.44 -3.29
C PRO A 382 11.43 33.57 -2.54
N VAL A 383 10.38 33.06 -3.19
CA VAL A 383 9.33 32.26 -2.53
C VAL A 383 8.96 31.03 -3.33
N LEU A 384 8.92 29.87 -2.68
CA LEU A 384 8.50 28.61 -3.28
C LEU A 384 7.35 27.97 -2.47
N PHE A 385 6.20 27.79 -3.10
CA PHE A 385 5.08 27.04 -2.54
C PHE A 385 5.19 25.55 -2.92
N THR A 386 5.12 24.64 -1.96
CA THR A 386 5.31 23.20 -2.22
C THR A 386 4.28 22.35 -1.49
N THR A 387 4.04 21.12 -1.96
CA THR A 387 3.46 20.07 -1.10
C THR A 387 4.55 19.37 -0.28
N ARG A 388 4.23 18.29 0.46
CA ARG A 388 5.21 17.38 1.10
C ARG A 388 6.31 16.84 0.16
N THR A 389 6.20 17.03 -1.16
CA THR A 389 7.21 16.61 -2.16
C THR A 389 8.62 17.17 -1.91
N LEU A 390 8.78 18.32 -1.24
CA LEU A 390 10.09 18.85 -0.83
C LEU A 390 10.35 18.74 0.69
N ALA A 391 9.49 18.05 1.44
CA ALA A 391 9.72 17.81 2.86
C ALA A 391 10.89 16.81 3.05
N MET A 392 11.05 15.86 2.13
CA MET A 392 12.02 14.76 2.20
C MET A 392 12.70 14.53 0.83
N GLY A 393 13.87 13.88 0.80
CA GLY A 393 14.54 13.41 -0.44
C GLY A 393 15.37 14.44 -1.22
N VAL A 394 15.05 15.74 -1.18
CA VAL A 394 15.83 16.81 -1.86
C VAL A 394 16.42 17.78 -0.84
N ASN A 395 17.64 18.29 -1.04
CA ASN A 395 18.30 19.20 -0.10
C ASN A 395 18.04 20.69 -0.42
N LEU A 396 16.84 21.18 -0.07
CA LEU A 396 16.42 22.58 -0.28
C LEU A 396 16.20 23.29 1.07
N PRO A 397 17.27 23.81 1.71
CA PRO A 397 17.15 24.63 2.91
C PRO A 397 16.68 26.06 2.59
N ALA A 398 15.85 26.64 3.46
CA ALA A 398 15.29 27.97 3.34
C ALA A 398 15.54 28.79 4.62
N HIS A 399 15.54 30.12 4.54
CA HIS A 399 15.64 30.95 5.76
C HIS A 399 14.31 30.94 6.54
N LEU A 400 13.20 31.08 5.82
CA LEU A 400 11.85 30.96 6.36
C LEU A 400 11.20 29.66 5.87
N VAL A 401 10.67 28.85 6.79
CA VAL A 401 9.70 27.80 6.48
C VAL A 401 8.33 28.18 7.02
N VAL A 402 7.29 28.06 6.19
CA VAL A 402 5.89 28.21 6.62
C VAL A 402 5.15 26.91 6.36
N ILE A 403 4.53 26.33 7.38
CA ILE A 403 3.59 25.22 7.23
C ILE A 403 2.18 25.82 7.22
N LYS A 404 1.60 25.95 6.02
CA LYS A 404 0.26 26.51 5.82
C LYS A 404 -0.79 25.43 6.02
N SER A 405 -1.57 25.59 7.10
CA SER A 405 -2.49 24.59 7.64
C SER A 405 -1.76 23.37 8.21
N THR A 406 -2.30 22.81 9.29
CA THR A 406 -1.80 21.55 9.88
C THR A 406 -2.62 20.33 9.44
N MET A 407 -3.58 20.53 8.55
CA MET A 407 -4.35 19.47 7.88
C MET A 407 -3.83 19.25 6.46
N GLN A 408 -3.90 18.01 6.00
CA GLN A 408 -3.47 17.55 4.69
C GLN A 408 -4.54 16.71 3.99
N TYR A 409 -4.47 16.66 2.66
CA TYR A 409 -5.35 15.83 1.85
C TYR A 409 -4.56 14.67 1.22
N VAL A 410 -4.69 13.49 1.82
CA VAL A 410 -3.97 12.28 1.41
C VAL A 410 -4.98 11.25 0.96
N ALA A 411 -4.83 10.66 -0.23
CA ALA A 411 -5.80 9.73 -0.80
C ALA A 411 -7.27 10.19 -0.59
N GLY A 412 -7.55 11.48 -0.75
CA GLY A 412 -8.88 12.08 -0.60
C GLY A 412 -9.54 12.03 0.79
N SER A 413 -8.88 11.55 1.84
CA SER A 413 -9.20 11.91 3.23
C SER A 413 -8.67 13.31 3.53
N CYS A 414 -9.19 13.96 4.58
CA CYS A 414 -8.57 15.11 5.22
C CYS A 414 -8.10 14.66 6.59
N GLU A 415 -6.78 14.56 6.77
CA GLU A 415 -6.13 14.04 7.98
C GLU A 415 -5.12 15.08 8.50
N GLU A 416 -4.71 14.97 9.75
CA GLU A 416 -3.68 15.85 10.32
C GLU A 416 -2.30 15.46 9.76
N TYR A 417 -1.31 16.36 9.76
CA TYR A 417 0.08 15.95 9.52
C TYR A 417 0.58 15.12 10.72
N SER A 418 1.38 14.09 10.44
CA SER A 418 2.13 13.42 11.50
C SER A 418 3.22 14.34 12.05
N ASP A 419 3.62 14.12 13.30
CA ASP A 419 4.71 14.86 13.91
C ASP A 419 6.02 14.73 13.13
N ALA A 420 6.28 13.55 12.55
CA ALA A 420 7.42 13.32 11.68
C ALA A 420 7.35 14.20 10.42
N ASP A 421 6.22 14.27 9.72
CA ASP A 421 6.05 15.19 8.57
C ASP A 421 6.30 16.65 8.98
N MET A 422 5.73 17.07 10.12
CA MET A 422 5.88 18.42 10.66
C MET A 422 7.35 18.76 10.97
N LEU A 423 8.05 17.87 11.68
CA LEU A 423 9.45 18.05 12.05
C LEU A 423 10.38 18.01 10.83
N GLN A 424 10.10 17.18 9.82
CA GLN A 424 10.87 17.16 8.57
C GLN A 424 10.66 18.43 7.73
N MET A 425 9.44 18.98 7.69
CA MET A 425 9.17 20.29 7.10
C MET A 425 9.90 21.42 7.86
N ILE A 426 9.82 21.44 9.20
CA ILE A 426 10.56 22.40 10.07
C ILE A 426 12.09 22.24 9.93
N GLY A 427 12.57 21.02 9.64
CA GLY A 427 13.96 20.69 9.38
C GLY A 427 14.56 21.41 8.16
N ARG A 428 13.72 21.99 7.28
CA ARG A 428 14.16 22.79 6.13
C ARG A 428 14.49 24.25 6.47
N ALA A 429 14.23 24.69 7.70
CA ALA A 429 14.59 26.03 8.15
C ALA A 429 16.08 26.09 8.57
N GLY A 430 16.80 27.03 7.97
CA GLY A 430 18.22 27.29 8.16
C GLY A 430 19.07 26.77 7.01
N ARG A 431 19.81 27.69 6.39
CA ARG A 431 20.83 27.40 5.36
C ARG A 431 22.22 27.49 6.01
N PRO A 432 22.88 26.37 6.36
CA PRO A 432 24.25 26.40 6.87
C PRO A 432 25.17 27.18 5.92
N GLN A 433 26.18 27.86 6.47
CA GLN A 433 27.08 28.79 5.75
C GLN A 433 26.44 30.12 5.27
N PHE A 434 25.12 30.21 5.11
CA PHE A 434 24.43 31.43 4.62
C PHE A 434 23.60 32.17 5.67
N ASP A 435 23.12 31.47 6.71
CA ASP A 435 22.26 32.00 7.76
C ASP A 435 22.82 31.70 9.15
N THR A 436 22.74 32.66 10.07
CA THR A 436 22.99 32.48 11.51
C THR A 436 21.72 32.12 12.28
N THR A 437 20.58 32.64 11.82
CA THR A 437 19.23 32.36 12.33
C THR A 437 18.29 31.99 11.19
N ALA A 438 17.20 31.29 11.53
CA ALA A 438 16.12 30.93 10.62
C ALA A 438 14.77 30.98 11.36
N THR A 439 13.66 31.02 10.63
CA THR A 439 12.32 30.99 11.24
C THR A 439 11.47 29.84 10.69
N ALA A 440 10.78 29.11 11.57
CA ALA A 440 9.73 28.17 11.21
C ALA A 440 8.39 28.66 11.77
N VAL A 441 7.39 28.82 10.89
CA VAL A 441 6.04 29.29 11.22
C VAL A 441 5.03 28.18 10.94
N ILE A 442 4.36 27.68 11.97
CA ILE A 442 3.17 26.80 11.81
C ILE A 442 1.92 27.68 11.81
N MET A 443 1.02 27.45 10.84
CA MET A 443 -0.30 28.07 10.80
C MET A 443 -1.38 27.04 11.09
N THR A 444 -2.05 27.17 12.23
CA THR A 444 -3.03 26.20 12.72
C THR A 444 -4.26 26.91 13.31
N LYS A 445 -5.25 26.17 13.81
CA LYS A 445 -6.44 26.76 14.46
C LYS A 445 -6.05 27.28 15.85
N ILE A 446 -6.78 28.26 16.39
CA ILE A 446 -6.56 28.73 17.78
C ILE A 446 -6.59 27.55 18.79
N GLN A 447 -7.52 26.60 18.60
CA GLN A 447 -7.71 25.43 19.47
C GLN A 447 -6.52 24.45 19.47
N SER A 448 -5.79 24.33 18.37
CA SER A 448 -4.66 23.40 18.20
C SER A 448 -3.30 24.07 18.39
N LYS A 449 -3.26 25.39 18.63
CA LYS A 449 -2.03 26.18 18.75
C LYS A 449 -1.06 25.57 19.79
N ASP A 450 -1.56 25.21 20.96
CA ASP A 450 -0.70 24.80 22.08
C ASP A 450 -0.16 23.37 21.90
N LYS A 451 -0.93 22.47 21.26
CA LYS A 451 -0.43 21.16 20.76
C LYS A 451 0.80 21.37 19.86
N TYR A 452 0.68 22.25 18.87
CA TYR A 452 1.78 22.53 17.95
C TYR A 452 2.95 23.28 18.60
N MET A 453 2.70 24.10 19.63
CA MET A 453 3.77 24.74 20.39
C MET A 453 4.59 23.70 21.18
N ASN A 454 3.93 22.72 21.80
CA ASN A 454 4.58 21.60 22.50
C ASN A 454 5.38 20.71 21.54
N LEU A 455 4.83 20.42 20.35
CA LEU A 455 5.54 19.69 19.29
C LEU A 455 6.79 20.45 18.83
N MET A 456 6.69 21.75 18.53
CA MET A 456 7.86 22.55 18.13
C MET A 456 8.95 22.58 19.21
N ASN A 457 8.56 22.60 20.48
CA ASN A 457 9.49 22.59 21.60
C ASN A 457 10.09 21.19 21.88
N GLY A 458 9.53 20.12 21.31
CA GLY A 458 10.05 18.76 21.46
C GLY A 458 9.98 18.24 22.89
N VAL A 459 8.93 18.57 23.65
CA VAL A 459 8.79 18.20 25.08
C VAL A 459 8.07 16.85 25.28
N GLU A 460 7.48 16.30 24.22
CA GLU A 460 6.69 15.07 24.31
C GLU A 460 7.56 13.81 24.45
N ILE A 461 7.34 13.07 25.52
CA ILE A 461 8.01 11.81 25.84
C ILE A 461 7.66 10.76 24.77
N ILE A 462 8.67 10.02 24.32
CA ILE A 462 8.50 8.95 23.33
C ILE A 462 7.98 7.69 24.03
N GLU A 463 6.77 7.26 23.64
CA GLU A 463 6.10 6.04 24.07
C GLU A 463 6.20 4.92 22.99
N SER A 464 5.83 3.68 23.35
CA SER A 464 5.82 2.54 22.41
C SER A 464 4.45 2.32 21.76
N SER A 465 4.42 2.14 20.45
CA SER A 465 3.24 1.70 19.68
C SER A 465 3.10 0.17 19.55
N LEU A 466 4.04 -0.62 20.08
CA LEU A 466 4.03 -2.09 19.93
C LEU A 466 2.77 -2.73 20.52
N HIS A 467 2.25 -2.17 21.62
CA HIS A 467 1.04 -2.64 22.28
C HIS A 467 -0.18 -2.74 21.33
N SER A 468 -0.26 -1.90 20.31
CA SER A 468 -1.38 -1.84 19.35
C SER A 468 -1.37 -2.97 18.31
N HIS A 469 -0.20 -3.60 18.08
CA HIS A 469 0.01 -4.62 17.04
C HIS A 469 0.75 -5.88 17.58
N LEU A 470 0.75 -6.07 18.91
CA LEU A 470 1.52 -7.10 19.60
C LEU A 470 1.17 -8.53 19.13
N VAL A 471 -0.08 -8.76 18.71
CA VAL A 471 -0.58 -10.06 18.22
C VAL A 471 0.13 -10.49 16.94
N GLU A 472 0.20 -9.60 15.94
CA GLU A 472 0.84 -9.81 14.65
C GLU A 472 2.36 -10.03 14.74
N HIS A 473 2.99 -9.39 15.73
CA HIS A 473 4.42 -9.50 15.96
C HIS A 473 4.79 -10.75 16.77
N LEU A 474 4.07 -11.05 17.86
CA LEU A 474 4.34 -12.24 18.67
C LEU A 474 4.14 -13.54 17.87
N ASN A 475 3.07 -13.63 17.06
CA ASN A 475 2.88 -14.77 16.16
C ASN A 475 4.05 -14.93 15.17
N ALA A 476 4.68 -13.84 14.74
CA ALA A 476 5.82 -13.89 13.83
C ALA A 476 7.10 -14.39 14.51
N GLU A 477 7.36 -13.98 15.75
CA GLU A 477 8.52 -14.46 16.53
C GLU A 477 8.38 -15.94 16.93
N ILE A 478 7.15 -16.41 17.20
CA ILE A 478 6.86 -17.82 17.44
C ILE A 478 7.05 -18.64 16.14
N VAL A 479 6.63 -18.11 14.99
CA VAL A 479 6.89 -18.73 13.67
C VAL A 479 8.38 -18.77 13.32
N LEU A 480 9.15 -17.77 13.75
CA LEU A 480 10.60 -17.68 13.57
C LEU A 480 11.41 -18.48 14.61
N GLN A 481 10.76 -19.11 15.58
CA GLN A 481 11.41 -19.81 16.70
C GLN A 481 12.29 -18.91 17.58
N THR A 482 12.13 -17.59 17.50
CA THR A 482 12.65 -16.64 18.50
C THR A 482 11.98 -16.87 19.87
N ILE A 483 10.77 -17.43 19.86
CA ILE A 483 9.97 -17.78 21.04
C ILE A 483 9.47 -19.22 20.88
N SER A 484 9.96 -20.15 21.70
CA SER A 484 9.47 -21.54 21.77
C SER A 484 8.69 -21.87 23.05
N ASP A 485 8.67 -20.98 24.04
CA ASP A 485 8.02 -21.20 25.34
C ASP A 485 7.65 -19.87 26.03
N VAL A 486 6.99 -19.99 27.19
CA VAL A 486 6.55 -18.89 28.06
C VAL A 486 7.68 -17.93 28.43
N ASN A 487 8.84 -18.45 28.84
CA ASN A 487 9.92 -17.65 29.39
C ASN A 487 10.61 -16.88 28.28
N MET A 488 10.85 -17.52 27.12
CA MET A 488 11.33 -16.83 25.93
C MET A 488 10.36 -15.72 25.46
N ALA A 489 9.04 -15.90 25.63
CA ALA A 489 8.08 -14.84 25.34
C ALA A 489 8.22 -13.65 26.32
N LEU A 490 8.45 -13.91 27.61
CA LEU A 490 8.71 -12.88 28.61
C LEU A 490 10.05 -12.17 28.38
N ASP A 491 11.11 -12.89 28.05
CA ASP A 491 12.44 -12.34 27.77
C ASP A 491 12.47 -11.55 26.46
N TRP A 492 11.71 -12.00 25.45
CA TRP A 492 11.47 -11.20 24.26
C TRP A 492 10.77 -9.88 24.60
N ILE A 493 9.70 -9.89 25.41
CA ILE A 493 9.03 -8.66 25.89
C ILE A 493 10.01 -7.77 26.67
N ARG A 494 10.80 -8.32 27.60
CA ARG A 494 11.84 -7.57 28.35
C ARG A 494 12.87 -6.89 27.43
N SER A 495 13.10 -7.43 26.23
CA SER A 495 14.01 -6.84 25.24
C SER A 495 13.43 -5.64 24.45
N THR A 496 12.12 -5.36 24.57
CA THR A 496 11.39 -4.31 23.85
C THR A 496 11.45 -2.93 24.53
N PHE A 497 11.03 -1.87 23.82
CA PHE A 497 10.92 -0.52 24.39
C PHE A 497 9.62 -0.38 25.19
N LEU A 498 8.56 -1.09 24.79
CA LEU A 498 7.31 -1.26 25.51
C LEU A 498 7.54 -1.66 26.97
N TYR A 499 8.50 -2.55 27.25
CA TYR A 499 8.84 -2.92 28.62
C TYR A 499 9.42 -1.75 29.45
N ILE A 500 10.39 -1.01 28.87
CA ILE A 500 10.98 0.18 29.51
C ILE A 500 9.94 1.27 29.76
N ARG A 501 9.00 1.45 28.82
CA ARG A 501 7.94 2.47 28.91
C ARG A 501 6.77 2.07 29.80
N ALA A 502 6.33 0.81 29.79
CA ALA A 502 5.29 0.32 30.68
C ALA A 502 5.69 0.52 32.15
N LEU A 503 6.94 0.19 32.53
CA LEU A 503 7.51 0.45 33.85
C LEU A 503 7.49 1.93 34.28
N LYS A 504 7.47 2.87 33.31
CA LYS A 504 7.57 4.32 33.55
C LYS A 504 6.22 5.04 33.37
N ASN A 505 5.24 4.42 32.72
CA ASN A 505 3.89 4.97 32.48
C ASN A 505 2.83 3.84 32.30
N PRO A 506 2.49 3.05 33.34
CA PRO A 506 1.64 1.85 33.17
C PRO A 506 0.24 2.14 32.63
N SER A 507 -0.36 3.25 33.05
CA SER A 507 -1.76 3.63 32.72
C SER A 507 -1.99 3.90 31.24
N HIS A 508 -0.94 4.20 30.47
CA HIS A 508 -0.99 4.32 29.01
C HIS A 508 -1.26 2.97 28.30
N TYR A 509 -0.99 1.84 28.94
CA TYR A 509 -0.93 0.52 28.30
C TYR A 509 -2.02 -0.47 28.76
N GLU A 510 -2.90 -0.08 29.69
CA GLU A 510 -3.86 -0.97 30.39
C GLU A 510 -4.76 -1.84 29.49
N LEU A 511 -5.09 -1.40 28.26
CA LEU A 511 -5.93 -2.17 27.34
C LEU A 511 -5.24 -3.38 26.67
N CYS A 512 -3.91 -3.45 26.68
CA CYS A 512 -3.16 -4.45 25.89
C CYS A 512 -3.34 -5.91 26.36
N LEU A 513 -3.82 -6.12 27.58
CA LEU A 513 -3.85 -7.42 28.28
C LEU A 513 -4.74 -8.51 27.65
N ARG A 514 -5.59 -8.19 26.66
CA ARG A 514 -6.55 -9.15 26.07
C ARG A 514 -5.98 -9.99 24.93
N ASN A 515 -4.73 -9.77 24.54
CA ASN A 515 -4.21 -10.13 23.22
C ASN A 515 -3.69 -11.58 23.06
N LEU A 516 -3.30 -12.27 24.12
CA LEU A 516 -2.74 -13.64 24.02
C LEU A 516 -3.79 -14.72 23.73
N ASN A 517 -4.92 -14.70 24.46
CA ASN A 517 -5.98 -15.69 24.30
C ASN A 517 -6.60 -15.66 22.88
N SER A 518 -6.51 -14.50 22.21
CA SER A 518 -6.87 -14.30 20.81
C SER A 518 -6.06 -15.18 19.85
N LEU A 519 -4.76 -15.43 20.11
CA LEU A 519 -3.92 -16.27 19.24
C LEU A 519 -4.35 -17.75 19.27
N SER A 520 -4.57 -18.29 20.47
CA SER A 520 -4.96 -19.69 20.66
C SER A 520 -6.41 -19.94 20.18
N SER A 521 -7.34 -19.01 20.45
CA SER A 521 -8.75 -19.15 20.02
C SER A 521 -9.00 -19.17 18.51
N ILE A 522 -8.03 -18.80 17.68
CA ILE A 522 -8.08 -18.94 16.20
C ILE A 522 -7.19 -20.10 15.69
N GLY A 523 -6.45 -20.76 16.58
CA GLY A 523 -5.52 -21.83 16.21
C GLY A 523 -4.32 -21.32 15.42
N LEU A 524 -3.76 -20.17 15.82
CA LEU A 524 -2.49 -19.65 15.29
C LEU A 524 -1.27 -20.30 15.96
N ILE A 525 -1.42 -20.68 17.23
CA ILE A 525 -0.43 -21.38 18.04
C ILE A 525 -1.09 -22.55 18.79
N ASP A 526 -0.36 -23.66 18.87
CA ASP A 526 -0.66 -24.77 19.79
C ASP A 526 0.26 -24.66 21.01
N MET A 527 -0.21 -25.13 22.16
CA MET A 527 0.60 -25.28 23.38
C MET A 527 0.46 -26.71 23.89
N ASP A 528 1.58 -27.35 24.24
CA ASP A 528 1.57 -28.68 24.86
C ASP A 528 1.51 -28.65 26.39
N GLU A 529 1.48 -29.82 27.01
CA GLU A 529 1.34 -30.02 28.46
C GLU A 529 2.53 -29.41 29.24
N ASP A 530 3.72 -29.39 28.62
CA ASP A 530 4.95 -28.77 29.12
C ASP A 530 5.01 -27.24 28.85
N ILE A 531 3.93 -26.65 28.32
CA ILE A 531 3.77 -25.23 27.97
C ILE A 531 4.77 -24.71 26.91
N ASN A 532 5.29 -25.59 26.04
CA ASN A 532 6.01 -25.16 24.83
C ASN A 532 5.00 -24.63 23.80
N ILE A 533 5.38 -23.57 23.10
CA ILE A 533 4.54 -22.88 22.12
C ILE A 533 4.99 -23.28 20.71
N LYS A 534 4.07 -23.83 19.91
CA LYS A 534 4.35 -24.33 18.55
C LYS A 534 3.47 -23.61 17.51
N PRO A 535 4.05 -23.03 16.44
CA PRO A 535 3.27 -22.34 15.42
C PRO A 535 2.49 -23.32 14.54
N THR A 536 1.19 -23.07 14.34
CA THR A 536 0.36 -23.84 13.39
C THR A 536 0.66 -23.41 11.96
N GLU A 537 0.14 -24.13 10.96
CA GLU A 537 0.18 -23.65 9.57
C GLU A 537 -0.59 -22.33 9.39
N THR A 538 -1.66 -22.09 10.16
CA THR A 538 -2.38 -20.81 10.16
C THR A 538 -1.47 -19.66 10.65
N GLY A 539 -0.73 -19.88 11.74
CA GLY A 539 0.23 -18.91 12.26
C GLY A 539 1.36 -18.62 11.27
N LYS A 540 1.92 -19.68 10.65
CA LYS A 540 2.96 -19.58 9.61
C LYS A 540 2.48 -18.81 8.38
N LEU A 541 1.24 -19.01 7.94
CA LEU A 541 0.63 -18.27 6.82
C LEU A 541 0.43 -16.79 7.17
N MET A 542 -0.11 -16.49 8.34
CA MET A 542 -0.29 -15.12 8.83
C MET A 542 1.05 -14.35 8.85
N ALA A 543 2.11 -14.96 9.38
CA ALA A 543 3.45 -14.38 9.43
C ALA A 543 4.08 -14.23 8.02
N ARG A 544 4.02 -15.26 7.17
CA ARG A 544 4.58 -15.28 5.80
C ARG A 544 4.00 -14.20 4.90
N TYR A 545 2.70 -13.95 4.99
CA TYR A 545 1.95 -12.98 4.17
C TYR A 545 1.70 -11.63 4.87
N CYS A 546 2.20 -11.47 6.11
CA CYS A 546 2.04 -10.28 6.96
C CYS A 546 0.57 -9.84 7.13
N ILE A 547 -0.34 -10.81 7.28
CA ILE A 547 -1.81 -10.58 7.35
C ILE A 547 -2.21 -10.20 8.77
N ALA A 548 -3.15 -9.25 8.90
CA ALA A 548 -3.68 -8.82 10.20
C ALA A 548 -4.51 -9.92 10.87
N PHE A 549 -4.51 -9.95 12.20
CA PHE A 549 -5.23 -10.93 13.02
C PHE A 549 -6.73 -10.93 12.70
N ASP A 550 -7.33 -9.74 12.59
CA ASP A 550 -8.73 -9.55 12.20
C ASP A 550 -9.07 -10.20 10.85
N THR A 551 -8.14 -10.19 9.89
CA THR A 551 -8.33 -10.79 8.57
C THR A 551 -8.21 -12.33 8.63
N MET A 552 -7.30 -12.87 9.44
CA MET A 552 -7.28 -14.32 9.73
C MET A 552 -8.56 -14.77 10.45
N ASN A 553 -9.14 -13.92 11.30
CA ASN A 553 -10.43 -14.11 11.94
C ASN A 553 -11.62 -14.00 10.96
N LEU A 554 -11.44 -13.45 9.76
CA LEU A 554 -12.43 -13.59 8.67
C LEU A 554 -12.27 -14.92 7.94
N PHE A 555 -11.03 -15.38 7.72
CA PHE A 555 -10.75 -16.65 7.04
C PHE A 555 -11.27 -17.86 7.83
N SER A 556 -11.15 -17.85 9.17
CA SER A 556 -11.64 -18.93 10.05
C SER A 556 -13.17 -19.14 10.01
N LYS A 557 -13.92 -18.18 9.45
CA LYS A 557 -15.39 -18.19 9.32
C LYS A 557 -15.89 -18.76 7.99
N VAL A 558 -14.99 -19.12 7.06
CA VAL A 558 -15.31 -19.77 5.78
C VAL A 558 -15.87 -21.18 6.04
N ALA A 559 -17.00 -21.51 5.41
CA ALA A 559 -17.74 -22.76 5.60
C ALA A 559 -17.35 -23.88 4.62
N GLY A 560 -16.65 -23.55 3.54
CA GLY A 560 -16.19 -24.50 2.51
C GLY A 560 -17.08 -24.56 1.25
N THR A 561 -18.20 -23.84 1.23
CA THR A 561 -19.19 -23.81 0.13
C THR A 561 -19.14 -22.53 -0.71
N GLU A 562 -18.28 -21.59 -0.36
CA GLU A 562 -18.20 -20.25 -0.93
C GLU A 562 -17.91 -20.24 -2.44
N ASN A 563 -18.48 -19.25 -3.12
CA ASN A 563 -18.23 -18.92 -4.52
C ASN A 563 -17.42 -17.61 -4.66
N LEU A 564 -17.01 -17.25 -5.89
CA LEU A 564 -16.21 -16.04 -6.15
C LEU A 564 -16.83 -14.74 -5.60
N SER A 565 -18.15 -14.59 -5.61
CA SER A 565 -18.81 -13.40 -5.05
C SER A 565 -18.64 -13.32 -3.53
N ASP A 566 -18.86 -14.45 -2.83
CA ASP A 566 -18.76 -14.55 -1.38
C ASP A 566 -17.31 -14.28 -0.92
N LEU A 567 -16.34 -14.85 -1.63
CA LEU A 567 -14.91 -14.64 -1.33
C LEU A 567 -14.46 -13.21 -1.63
N ILE A 568 -14.97 -12.55 -2.67
CA ILE A 568 -14.69 -11.13 -2.92
C ILE A 568 -15.33 -10.25 -1.83
N GLU A 569 -16.55 -10.57 -1.37
CA GLU A 569 -17.16 -9.84 -0.24
C GLU A 569 -16.37 -10.02 1.06
N LEU A 570 -15.91 -11.25 1.35
CA LEU A 570 -15.06 -11.55 2.49
C LEU A 570 -13.72 -10.79 2.44
N LEU A 571 -13.03 -10.78 1.29
CA LEU A 571 -11.80 -10.00 1.10
C LEU A 571 -12.06 -8.49 1.21
N SER A 572 -13.22 -8.01 0.79
CA SER A 572 -13.55 -6.58 0.87
C SER A 572 -13.80 -6.07 2.28
N ARG A 573 -13.87 -6.98 3.27
CA ARG A 573 -13.97 -6.69 4.71
C ARG A 573 -12.62 -6.81 5.44
N SER A 574 -11.54 -7.20 4.75
CA SER A 574 -10.20 -7.38 5.35
C SER A 574 -9.65 -6.08 5.96
N LYS A 575 -9.03 -6.19 7.14
CA LYS A 575 -8.52 -5.08 7.96
C LYS A 575 -7.52 -4.21 7.19
N GLU A 576 -6.73 -4.80 6.30
CA GLU A 576 -5.80 -4.11 5.39
C GLU A 576 -6.45 -3.02 4.49
N PHE A 577 -7.77 -3.08 4.30
CA PHE A 577 -8.53 -2.11 3.51
C PHE A 577 -9.24 -1.03 4.36
N SER A 578 -9.10 -1.02 5.69
CA SER A 578 -9.68 0.00 6.59
C SER A 578 -9.38 1.42 6.16
N ASN A 579 -8.14 1.68 5.73
CA ASN A 579 -7.67 3.01 5.32
C ASN A 579 -8.10 3.35 3.87
N ILE A 580 -9.27 2.87 3.43
CA ILE A 580 -9.98 3.27 2.21
C ILE A 580 -11.27 3.94 2.65
N GLN A 581 -11.56 5.14 2.16
CA GLN A 581 -12.76 5.88 2.54
C GLN A 581 -13.71 6.03 1.35
N LEU A 582 -15.02 5.94 1.59
CA LEU A 582 -16.04 6.22 0.58
C LEU A 582 -16.35 7.72 0.52
N ARG A 583 -15.74 8.40 -0.44
CA ARG A 583 -15.82 9.86 -0.60
C ARG A 583 -17.14 10.26 -1.29
N VAL A 584 -17.67 11.45 -1.00
CA VAL A 584 -19.05 11.83 -1.41
C VAL A 584 -19.17 12.04 -2.92
N ASN A 585 -18.17 12.66 -3.55
CA ASN A 585 -18.09 12.89 -5.00
C ASN A 585 -18.10 11.57 -5.79
N GLU A 586 -17.34 10.57 -5.32
CA GLU A 586 -17.13 9.29 -6.02
C GLU A 586 -18.38 8.40 -6.04
N LYS A 587 -19.37 8.69 -5.18
CA LYS A 587 -20.65 7.96 -5.15
C LYS A 587 -21.39 8.02 -6.49
N ARG A 588 -21.10 8.95 -7.40
CA ARG A 588 -21.68 8.93 -8.75
C ARG A 588 -21.03 7.84 -9.61
N ALA A 589 -19.71 7.88 -9.82
CA ALA A 589 -19.00 6.91 -10.64
C ALA A 589 -19.14 5.47 -10.10
N LEU A 590 -19.02 5.28 -8.78
CA LEU A 590 -19.20 3.96 -8.15
C LEU A 590 -20.59 3.37 -8.40
N ASN A 591 -21.65 4.19 -8.40
CA ASN A 591 -22.99 3.70 -8.71
C ASN A 591 -23.23 3.46 -10.21
N THR A 592 -22.55 4.18 -11.10
CA THR A 592 -22.52 3.85 -12.55
C THR A 592 -21.78 2.54 -12.82
N LEU A 593 -20.67 2.26 -12.13
CA LEU A 593 -19.99 0.96 -12.18
C LEU A 593 -20.89 -0.17 -11.63
N ASN A 594 -21.67 0.10 -10.58
CA ASN A 594 -22.62 -0.84 -10.00
C ASN A 594 -23.78 -1.18 -10.95
N ARG A 595 -24.51 -0.16 -11.45
CA ARG A 595 -25.70 -0.32 -12.30
C ARG A 595 -25.86 0.85 -13.27
N ASP A 596 -25.71 0.59 -14.56
CA ASP A 596 -26.02 1.48 -15.68
C ASP A 596 -26.84 0.71 -16.73
N LYS A 597 -27.52 1.40 -17.66
CA LYS A 597 -28.31 0.78 -18.74
C LYS A 597 -27.55 0.67 -20.07
N ASN A 598 -26.52 1.50 -20.25
CA ASN A 598 -25.87 1.76 -21.52
C ASN A 598 -24.36 1.41 -21.49
N ARG A 599 -23.88 0.85 -20.37
CA ARG A 599 -22.47 0.50 -20.12
C ARG A 599 -22.35 -0.87 -19.48
N LEU A 600 -21.20 -1.52 -19.65
CA LEU A 600 -20.84 -2.71 -18.88
C LEU A 600 -20.64 -2.35 -17.40
N THR A 601 -21.25 -3.13 -16.52
CA THR A 601 -21.22 -2.98 -15.06
C THR A 601 -20.40 -4.08 -14.40
N ILE A 602 -20.21 -3.99 -13.08
CA ILE A 602 -19.64 -5.09 -12.29
C ILE A 602 -20.48 -6.38 -12.40
N ARG A 603 -19.81 -7.53 -12.26
CA ARG A 603 -20.37 -8.89 -12.48
C ARG A 603 -21.44 -9.29 -11.45
N PHE A 604 -21.29 -8.83 -10.22
CA PHE A 604 -22.15 -9.10 -9.07
C PHE A 604 -22.65 -7.75 -8.50
N PRO A 605 -23.71 -7.14 -9.08
CA PRO A 605 -24.12 -5.78 -8.79
C PRO A 605 -25.01 -5.64 -7.54
N PHE A 606 -24.57 -4.83 -6.57
CA PHE A 606 -25.24 -4.55 -5.30
C PHE A 606 -26.68 -4.09 -5.44
N GLN A 607 -27.55 -4.54 -4.52
CA GLN A 607 -28.91 -4.03 -4.40
C GLN A 607 -28.89 -2.59 -3.86
N GLY A 608 -29.37 -1.65 -4.68
CA GLY A 608 -29.43 -0.23 -4.35
C GLY A 608 -28.13 0.52 -4.65
N LYS A 609 -27.79 1.50 -3.79
CA LYS A 609 -26.61 2.35 -3.94
C LYS A 609 -25.47 1.91 -3.04
N ILE A 610 -24.22 2.09 -3.49
CA ILE A 610 -23.01 1.91 -2.67
C ILE A 610 -23.01 2.91 -1.50
N LYS A 611 -22.86 2.40 -0.28
CA LYS A 611 -22.99 3.14 0.99
C LYS A 611 -21.81 3.03 1.95
N THR A 612 -21.01 1.95 1.88
CA THR A 612 -19.92 1.66 2.83
C THR A 612 -18.56 1.50 2.11
N THR A 613 -17.47 1.43 2.88
CA THR A 613 -16.12 1.22 2.33
C THR A 613 -16.00 -0.16 1.69
N GLU A 614 -16.52 -1.21 2.33
CA GLU A 614 -16.45 -2.60 1.82
C GLU A 614 -17.17 -2.73 0.48
N MET A 615 -18.34 -2.07 0.32
CA MET A 615 -19.05 -1.99 -0.97
C MET A 615 -18.22 -1.28 -2.05
N LYS A 616 -17.45 -0.23 -1.68
CA LYS A 616 -16.54 0.47 -2.60
C LYS A 616 -15.37 -0.44 -3.00
N VAL A 617 -14.72 -1.08 -2.03
CA VAL A 617 -13.58 -1.99 -2.27
C VAL A 617 -14.00 -3.12 -3.20
N ASN A 618 -15.12 -3.78 -2.91
CA ASN A 618 -15.69 -4.84 -3.75
C ASN A 618 -16.00 -4.35 -5.17
N CYS A 619 -16.67 -3.19 -5.30
CA CYS A 619 -16.96 -2.59 -6.61
C CYS A 619 -15.68 -2.33 -7.43
N LEU A 620 -14.62 -1.81 -6.81
CA LEU A 620 -13.34 -1.56 -7.48
C LEU A 620 -12.60 -2.85 -7.84
N ILE A 621 -12.63 -3.89 -7.00
CA ILE A 621 -12.13 -5.24 -7.35
C ILE A 621 -12.84 -5.72 -8.62
N GLN A 622 -14.17 -5.77 -8.60
CA GLN A 622 -14.94 -6.27 -9.74
C GLN A 622 -14.77 -5.44 -11.01
N ALA A 623 -14.63 -4.11 -10.89
CA ALA A 623 -14.41 -3.21 -12.02
C ALA A 623 -13.05 -3.46 -12.69
N GLN A 624 -11.99 -3.61 -11.89
CA GLN A 624 -10.65 -3.94 -12.41
C GLN A 624 -10.61 -5.33 -13.06
N LEU A 625 -11.16 -6.36 -12.41
CA LEU A 625 -11.25 -7.71 -12.97
C LEU A 625 -12.08 -7.73 -14.27
N GLY A 626 -13.13 -6.90 -14.33
CA GLY A 626 -13.96 -6.66 -15.51
C GLY A 626 -13.32 -5.81 -16.61
N SER A 627 -12.13 -5.23 -16.36
CA SER A 627 -11.47 -4.26 -17.24
C SER A 627 -12.38 -3.07 -17.61
N LEU A 628 -13.19 -2.61 -16.65
CA LEU A 628 -14.04 -1.42 -16.79
C LEU A 628 -13.21 -0.14 -16.66
N SER A 629 -13.60 0.92 -17.35
CA SER A 629 -12.92 2.22 -17.30
C SER A 629 -13.21 2.95 -15.97
N ILE A 630 -12.16 3.20 -15.19
CA ILE A 630 -12.21 3.96 -13.92
C ILE A 630 -11.61 5.34 -14.18
N GLN A 631 -12.46 6.30 -14.55
CA GLN A 631 -12.03 7.66 -14.95
C GLN A 631 -11.67 8.58 -13.77
N GLU A 632 -12.15 8.30 -12.56
CA GLU A 632 -11.84 9.10 -11.37
C GLU A 632 -10.48 8.72 -10.78
N PHE A 633 -9.50 9.62 -10.83
CA PHE A 633 -8.14 9.41 -10.33
C PHE A 633 -8.07 8.85 -8.90
N GLY A 634 -8.93 9.33 -7.98
CA GLY A 634 -9.00 8.83 -6.60
C GLY A 634 -9.47 7.38 -6.48
N LEU A 635 -10.35 6.93 -7.38
CA LEU A 635 -10.76 5.53 -7.49
C LEU A 635 -9.68 4.67 -8.16
N SER A 636 -8.94 5.22 -9.12
CA SER A 636 -7.80 4.54 -9.75
C SER A 636 -6.68 4.27 -8.73
N GLN A 637 -6.29 5.28 -7.94
CA GLN A 637 -5.32 5.11 -6.85
C GLN A 637 -5.77 4.10 -5.78
N ASP A 638 -7.04 4.14 -5.35
CA ASP A 638 -7.55 3.12 -4.43
C ASP A 638 -7.54 1.73 -5.08
N THR A 639 -7.83 1.61 -6.38
CA THR A 639 -7.80 0.32 -7.11
C THR A 639 -6.37 -0.24 -7.18
N ALA A 640 -5.37 0.56 -7.53
CA ALA A 640 -3.97 0.14 -7.54
C ALA A 640 -3.54 -0.40 -6.16
N ARG A 641 -3.87 0.35 -5.10
CA ARG A 641 -3.60 -0.01 -3.71
C ARG A 641 -4.37 -1.25 -3.23
N ILE A 642 -5.62 -1.41 -3.68
CA ILE A 642 -6.44 -2.62 -3.44
C ILE A 642 -5.75 -3.85 -4.05
N PHE A 643 -5.22 -3.79 -5.27
CA PHE A 643 -4.60 -4.95 -5.90
C PHE A 643 -3.18 -5.26 -5.36
N ARG A 644 -2.39 -4.23 -5.02
CA ARG A 644 -1.07 -4.39 -4.37
C ARG A 644 -1.19 -5.19 -3.07
N THR A 645 -2.23 -4.92 -2.28
CA THR A 645 -2.49 -5.61 -1.01
C THR A 645 -3.36 -6.87 -1.16
N GLY A 646 -4.38 -6.84 -2.02
CA GLY A 646 -5.27 -7.96 -2.29
C GLY A 646 -4.53 -9.21 -2.78
N THR A 647 -3.49 -9.05 -3.59
CA THR A 647 -2.66 -10.16 -4.09
C THR A 647 -2.02 -11.00 -2.98
N ARG A 648 -1.64 -10.40 -1.84
CA ARG A 648 -1.12 -11.17 -0.68
C ARG A 648 -2.24 -11.79 0.16
N ILE A 649 -3.37 -11.10 0.32
CA ILE A 649 -4.52 -11.59 1.10
C ILE A 649 -5.17 -12.79 0.38
N SER A 650 -5.41 -12.70 -0.93
CA SER A 650 -6.01 -13.78 -1.73
C SER A 650 -5.11 -15.01 -1.82
N ARG A 651 -3.79 -14.82 -1.95
CA ARG A 651 -2.82 -15.93 -1.90
C ARG A 651 -2.83 -16.60 -0.52
N CYS A 652 -2.78 -15.83 0.57
CA CYS A 652 -2.89 -16.36 1.94
C CYS A 652 -4.17 -17.16 2.17
N LEU A 653 -5.33 -16.63 1.74
CA LEU A 653 -6.63 -17.31 1.80
C LEU A 653 -6.59 -18.65 1.05
N SER A 654 -5.98 -18.70 -0.13
CA SER A 654 -5.89 -19.93 -0.94
C SER A 654 -4.97 -21.01 -0.34
N GLU A 655 -3.90 -20.61 0.38
CA GLU A 655 -3.07 -21.57 1.13
C GLU A 655 -3.76 -21.99 2.43
N PHE A 656 -4.43 -21.09 3.14
CA PHE A 656 -5.23 -21.40 4.33
C PHE A 656 -6.32 -22.45 4.00
N LEU A 657 -7.04 -22.26 2.89
CA LEU A 657 -8.03 -23.21 2.40
C LEU A 657 -7.42 -24.46 1.71
N SER A 658 -6.09 -24.56 1.61
CA SER A 658 -5.38 -25.80 1.23
C SER A 658 -4.91 -26.61 2.44
N HIS A 659 -4.90 -26.02 3.65
CA HIS A 659 -4.37 -26.65 4.87
C HIS A 659 -5.39 -26.77 6.02
N GLY A 660 -6.52 -26.06 5.95
CA GLY A 660 -7.53 -26.08 7.02
C GLY A 660 -8.32 -27.40 7.13
N PRO A 661 -8.92 -27.71 8.30
CA PRO A 661 -9.71 -28.93 8.50
C PRO A 661 -11.15 -28.85 7.96
N LYS A 662 -11.61 -27.68 7.49
CA LYS A 662 -12.99 -27.42 6.99
C LYS A 662 -13.04 -27.16 5.47
N THR A 663 -12.09 -27.69 4.72
CA THR A 663 -11.83 -27.30 3.33
C THR A 663 -12.74 -28.01 2.32
N GLY A 664 -13.93 -27.45 2.13
CA GLY A 664 -14.79 -27.80 1.02
C GLY A 664 -14.19 -27.40 -0.33
N PHE A 665 -14.32 -28.27 -1.32
CA PHE A 665 -13.72 -28.15 -2.65
C PHE A 665 -14.09 -26.83 -3.37
N SER A 666 -15.33 -26.36 -3.25
CA SER A 666 -15.80 -25.11 -3.83
C SER A 666 -15.01 -23.90 -3.33
N ALA A 667 -14.88 -23.74 -2.01
CA ALA A 667 -14.16 -22.59 -1.45
C ALA A 667 -12.66 -22.62 -1.83
N LEU A 668 -12.03 -23.79 -1.79
CA LEU A 668 -10.64 -23.95 -2.22
C LEU A 668 -10.46 -23.60 -3.71
N LEU A 669 -11.24 -24.20 -4.61
CA LEU A 669 -11.17 -23.93 -6.05
C LEU A 669 -11.40 -22.43 -6.36
N ASN A 670 -12.46 -21.84 -5.80
CA ASN A 670 -12.75 -20.42 -5.99
C ASN A 670 -11.68 -19.51 -5.38
N SER A 671 -11.03 -19.88 -4.27
CA SER A 671 -9.96 -19.07 -3.67
C SER A 671 -8.68 -19.05 -4.51
N LEU A 672 -8.31 -20.17 -5.14
CA LEU A 672 -7.17 -20.24 -6.06
C LEU A 672 -7.45 -19.51 -7.37
N ILE A 673 -8.65 -19.66 -7.92
CA ILE A 673 -9.11 -18.86 -9.05
C ILE A 673 -9.05 -17.37 -8.70
N LEU A 674 -9.55 -16.96 -7.53
CA LEU A 674 -9.53 -15.56 -7.09
C LEU A 674 -8.11 -15.04 -6.87
N ALA A 675 -7.20 -15.84 -6.31
CA ALA A 675 -5.79 -15.47 -6.15
C ALA A 675 -5.11 -15.21 -7.50
N LYS A 676 -5.38 -16.05 -8.51
CA LYS A 676 -4.96 -15.84 -9.89
C LYS A 676 -5.61 -14.58 -10.49
N CYS A 677 -6.91 -14.36 -10.27
CA CYS A 677 -7.61 -13.16 -10.76
C CYS A 677 -7.01 -11.86 -10.20
N PHE A 678 -6.64 -11.82 -8.92
CA PHE A 678 -5.90 -10.69 -8.34
C PHE A 678 -4.54 -10.47 -9.02
N ARG A 679 -3.77 -11.54 -9.24
CA ARG A 679 -2.45 -11.45 -9.87
C ARG A 679 -2.53 -11.01 -11.34
N ALA A 680 -3.44 -11.59 -12.12
CA ALA A 680 -3.69 -11.25 -13.52
C ALA A 680 -4.43 -9.91 -13.71
N LYS A 681 -5.03 -9.35 -12.65
CA LYS A 681 -5.94 -8.19 -12.68
C LYS A 681 -7.12 -8.39 -13.66
N LEU A 682 -7.64 -9.62 -13.76
CA LEU A 682 -8.66 -10.07 -14.73
C LEU A 682 -9.58 -11.16 -14.13
N TRP A 683 -10.84 -11.22 -14.54
CA TRP A 683 -11.72 -12.39 -14.27
C TRP A 683 -11.19 -13.68 -14.90
N GLU A 684 -11.56 -14.83 -14.34
CA GLU A 684 -11.09 -16.16 -14.71
C GLU A 684 -11.48 -16.59 -16.14
N ASN A 685 -12.54 -15.98 -16.66
CA ASN A 685 -13.10 -16.17 -17.99
C ASN A 685 -12.98 -14.91 -18.88
N SER A 686 -12.10 -13.97 -18.52
CA SER A 686 -11.95 -12.70 -19.23
C SER A 686 -11.46 -12.89 -20.68
N PRO A 687 -12.05 -12.20 -21.67
CA PRO A 687 -11.56 -12.21 -23.05
C PRO A 687 -10.27 -11.40 -23.21
N TYR A 688 -9.92 -10.52 -22.26
CA TYR A 688 -8.77 -9.61 -22.32
C TYR A 688 -7.43 -10.30 -22.01
N VAL A 689 -7.26 -11.58 -22.38
CA VAL A 689 -6.05 -12.36 -22.02
C VAL A 689 -4.75 -11.73 -22.50
N SER A 690 -4.79 -10.95 -23.59
CA SER A 690 -3.64 -10.22 -24.14
C SER A 690 -3.10 -9.14 -23.20
N LYS A 691 -3.91 -8.58 -22.29
CA LYS A 691 -3.50 -7.59 -21.26
C LYS A 691 -2.44 -8.13 -20.27
N GLN A 692 -2.20 -9.44 -20.28
CA GLN A 692 -1.19 -10.12 -19.46
C GLN A 692 0.17 -10.25 -20.17
N LEU A 693 0.27 -9.84 -21.44
CA LEU A 693 1.51 -9.83 -22.21
C LEU A 693 2.22 -8.48 -22.04
N GLU A 694 3.55 -8.52 -22.02
CA GLU A 694 4.37 -7.32 -21.90
C GLU A 694 4.00 -6.26 -22.97
N LYS A 695 3.98 -4.98 -22.57
CA LYS A 695 3.65 -3.83 -23.44
C LYS A 695 2.21 -3.79 -23.99
N ILE A 696 1.33 -4.73 -23.66
CA ILE A 696 -0.10 -4.68 -24.06
C ILE A 696 -0.96 -4.03 -22.96
N GLY A 697 -1.05 -2.69 -23.02
CA GLY A 697 -1.98 -1.93 -22.18
C GLY A 697 -3.47 -2.16 -22.52
N GLN A 698 -4.36 -1.63 -21.68
CA GLN A 698 -5.82 -1.82 -21.80
C GLN A 698 -6.35 -1.50 -23.21
N THR A 699 -5.94 -0.38 -23.80
CA THR A 699 -6.40 0.08 -25.13
C THR A 699 -6.05 -0.93 -26.23
N LEU A 700 -4.82 -1.47 -26.22
CA LEU A 700 -4.37 -2.47 -27.19
C LEU A 700 -5.10 -3.81 -26.98
N SER A 701 -5.31 -4.21 -25.73
CA SER A 701 -6.09 -5.42 -25.43
C SER A 701 -7.55 -5.28 -25.88
N THR A 702 -8.18 -4.12 -25.72
CA THR A 702 -9.53 -3.83 -26.24
C THR A 702 -9.58 -3.92 -27.77
N ALA A 703 -8.58 -3.41 -28.49
CA ALA A 703 -8.50 -3.56 -29.94
C ALA A 703 -8.43 -5.04 -30.37
N MET A 704 -7.60 -5.85 -29.70
CA MET A 704 -7.50 -7.29 -29.94
C MET A 704 -8.81 -8.04 -29.62
N VAL A 705 -9.50 -7.70 -28.53
CA VAL A 705 -10.80 -8.28 -28.17
C VAL A 705 -11.88 -7.92 -29.19
N ASN A 706 -11.90 -6.68 -29.69
CA ASN A 706 -12.80 -6.25 -30.76
C ASN A 706 -12.53 -6.97 -32.10
N ALA A 707 -11.27 -7.31 -32.39
CA ALA A 707 -10.88 -8.18 -33.49
C ALA A 707 -11.13 -9.69 -33.22
N GLY A 708 -11.79 -10.04 -32.10
CA GLY A 708 -12.15 -11.41 -31.74
C GLY A 708 -11.01 -12.25 -31.16
N LEU A 709 -9.83 -11.68 -30.90
CA LEU A 709 -8.63 -12.38 -30.40
C LEU A 709 -8.69 -12.62 -28.88
N THR A 710 -9.74 -13.32 -28.45
CA THR A 710 -10.13 -13.49 -27.04
C THR A 710 -9.40 -14.61 -26.29
N THR A 711 -8.46 -15.32 -26.93
CA THR A 711 -7.70 -16.43 -26.31
C THR A 711 -6.26 -16.45 -26.84
N PHE A 712 -5.31 -16.95 -26.05
CA PHE A 712 -3.92 -17.11 -26.46
C PHE A 712 -3.77 -17.95 -27.74
N SER A 713 -4.52 -19.06 -27.83
CA SER A 713 -4.53 -19.92 -29.02
C SER A 713 -4.92 -19.18 -30.32
N LYS A 714 -5.87 -18.23 -30.27
CA LYS A 714 -6.18 -17.35 -31.41
C LYS A 714 -5.01 -16.44 -31.76
N ILE A 715 -4.44 -15.75 -30.76
CA ILE A 715 -3.33 -14.79 -30.93
C ILE A 715 -2.10 -15.47 -31.54
N GLU A 716 -1.84 -16.74 -31.20
CA GLU A 716 -0.77 -17.55 -31.79
C GLU A 716 -1.02 -17.93 -33.26
N GLN A 717 -2.29 -18.10 -33.65
CA GLN A 717 -2.71 -18.47 -35.00
C GLN A 717 -2.77 -17.26 -35.94
N THR A 718 -3.05 -16.06 -35.43
CA THR A 718 -3.07 -14.80 -36.19
C THR A 718 -1.70 -14.47 -36.79
N ASN A 719 -1.70 -13.87 -37.98
CA ASN A 719 -0.45 -13.45 -38.64
C ASN A 719 0.18 -12.25 -37.87
N PRO A 720 1.51 -12.23 -37.61
CA PRO A 720 2.17 -11.08 -37.01
C PRO A 720 1.86 -9.72 -37.66
N ARG A 721 1.66 -9.67 -38.98
CA ARG A 721 1.30 -8.44 -39.71
C ARG A 721 -0.14 -8.00 -39.47
N GLU A 722 -1.04 -8.96 -39.25
CA GLU A 722 -2.43 -8.71 -38.89
C GLU A 722 -2.53 -8.23 -37.43
N LEU A 723 -1.73 -8.81 -36.51
CA LEU A 723 -1.57 -8.30 -35.15
C LEU A 723 -1.06 -6.85 -35.13
N GLU A 724 -0.04 -6.53 -35.95
CA GLU A 724 0.53 -5.18 -36.11
C GLU A 724 -0.52 -4.16 -36.60
N LEU A 725 -1.38 -4.55 -37.55
CA LEU A 725 -2.50 -3.73 -38.02
C LEU A 725 -3.58 -3.54 -36.95
N ILE A 726 -4.01 -4.61 -36.25
CA ILE A 726 -5.06 -4.55 -35.21
C ILE A 726 -4.68 -3.63 -34.05
N VAL A 727 -3.40 -3.64 -33.64
CA VAL A 727 -2.92 -2.83 -32.51
C VAL A 727 -2.29 -1.50 -32.94
N ASN A 728 -2.30 -1.19 -34.24
CA ASN A 728 -1.69 -0.01 -34.86
C ASN A 728 -0.24 0.24 -34.41
N ARG A 729 0.63 -0.77 -34.58
CA ARG A 729 2.07 -0.68 -34.26
C ARG A 729 2.92 -1.25 -35.40
N HIS A 730 4.10 -0.69 -35.59
CA HIS A 730 5.01 -1.10 -36.67
C HIS A 730 5.67 -2.48 -36.40
N PRO A 731 6.14 -3.16 -37.47
CA PRO A 731 7.09 -4.26 -37.37
C PRO A 731 8.26 -3.94 -36.42
N PRO A 732 8.73 -4.90 -35.60
CA PRO A 732 8.31 -6.31 -35.51
C PRO A 732 7.29 -6.59 -34.37
N PHE A 733 6.51 -5.61 -33.90
CA PHE A 733 5.73 -5.72 -32.67
C PHE A 733 4.79 -6.94 -32.60
N GLY A 734 4.13 -7.32 -33.70
CA GLY A 734 3.24 -8.49 -33.73
C GLY A 734 3.99 -9.82 -33.65
N ASN A 735 5.27 -9.82 -34.04
CA ASN A 735 6.16 -10.96 -33.84
C ASN A 735 6.51 -11.10 -32.36
N GLN A 736 6.71 -9.99 -31.64
CA GLN A 736 6.94 -9.99 -30.18
C GLN A 736 5.70 -10.47 -29.41
N ILE A 737 4.50 -10.07 -29.82
CA ILE A 737 3.23 -10.59 -29.26
C ILE A 737 3.16 -12.11 -29.46
N ARG A 738 3.35 -12.58 -30.70
CA ARG A 738 3.23 -14.01 -31.05
C ARG A 738 4.28 -14.87 -30.37
N ASP A 739 5.53 -14.42 -30.36
CA ASP A 739 6.66 -15.04 -29.66
C ASP A 739 6.40 -15.15 -28.14
N SER A 740 5.81 -14.11 -27.54
CA SER A 740 5.42 -14.14 -26.13
C SER A 740 4.37 -15.22 -25.84
N VAL A 741 3.44 -15.48 -26.78
CA VAL A 741 2.39 -16.50 -26.61
C VAL A 741 2.89 -17.91 -26.90
N VAL A 742 3.76 -18.10 -27.90
CA VAL A 742 4.40 -19.41 -28.19
C VAL A 742 5.13 -19.95 -26.97
N HIS A 743 5.77 -19.07 -26.19
CA HIS A 743 6.56 -19.37 -25.00
C HIS A 743 5.77 -19.27 -23.67
N LEU A 744 4.44 -19.22 -23.71
CA LEU A 744 3.57 -19.53 -22.55
C LEU A 744 3.32 -21.04 -22.45
N PRO A 745 3.20 -21.63 -21.25
CA PRO A 745 3.07 -23.08 -21.11
C PRO A 745 1.68 -23.59 -21.50
N LYS A 746 1.64 -24.59 -22.38
CA LYS A 746 0.41 -25.17 -22.95
C LYS A 746 0.17 -26.56 -22.35
N TYR A 747 -0.85 -26.67 -21.52
CA TYR A 747 -1.14 -27.90 -20.78
C TYR A 747 -2.12 -28.83 -21.49
N GLU A 748 -2.15 -30.08 -21.04
CA GLU A 748 -3.19 -31.06 -21.32
C GLU A 748 -3.44 -31.86 -20.05
N VAL A 749 -4.70 -32.20 -19.77
CA VAL A 749 -5.06 -33.11 -18.67
C VAL A 749 -5.81 -34.30 -19.28
N ILE A 750 -5.29 -35.50 -19.03
CA ILE A 750 -5.86 -36.79 -19.42
C ILE A 750 -6.22 -37.56 -18.14
N LEU A 751 -7.37 -38.21 -18.13
CA LEU A 751 -7.78 -39.11 -17.06
C LEU A 751 -8.17 -40.47 -17.62
N GLU A 752 -7.60 -41.53 -17.04
CA GLU A 752 -7.84 -42.92 -17.42
C GLU A 752 -8.33 -43.68 -16.18
N GLN A 753 -9.54 -44.24 -16.23
CA GLN A 753 -10.04 -45.09 -15.14
C GLN A 753 -9.40 -46.49 -15.25
N VAL A 754 -8.80 -46.97 -14.16
CA VAL A 754 -8.20 -48.31 -14.10
C VAL A 754 -9.32 -49.35 -14.03
N LYS A 755 -9.17 -50.50 -14.71
CA LYS A 755 -10.15 -51.60 -14.74
C LYS A 755 -10.39 -52.31 -13.39
N LYS A 756 -9.80 -51.82 -12.30
CA LYS A 756 -9.92 -52.32 -10.94
C LYS A 756 -10.71 -51.29 -10.13
N TYR A 757 -11.99 -51.55 -9.95
CA TYR A 757 -12.94 -50.69 -9.24
C TYR A 757 -13.90 -51.53 -8.40
N SER A 758 -14.39 -50.95 -7.31
CA SER A 758 -15.25 -51.59 -6.32
C SER A 758 -16.60 -50.87 -6.20
N CYS A 759 -17.46 -51.33 -5.30
CA CYS A 759 -18.75 -50.69 -5.01
C CYS A 759 -18.59 -49.32 -4.32
N ALA A 760 -17.45 -49.08 -3.66
CA ALA A 760 -17.20 -47.93 -2.79
C ALA A 760 -16.10 -46.99 -3.29
N ALA A 761 -15.13 -47.48 -4.06
CA ALA A 761 -14.02 -46.70 -4.58
C ALA A 761 -13.50 -47.22 -5.95
N ALA A 762 -12.92 -46.32 -6.74
CA ALA A 762 -12.35 -46.60 -8.05
C ALA A 762 -10.94 -45.99 -8.22
N GLU A 763 -9.99 -46.74 -8.80
CA GLU A 763 -8.66 -46.24 -9.15
C GLU A 763 -8.71 -45.43 -10.47
N MET A 764 -8.09 -44.24 -10.50
CA MET A 764 -7.89 -43.43 -11.70
C MET A 764 -6.43 -43.01 -11.84
N VAL A 765 -5.93 -42.96 -13.09
CA VAL A 765 -4.67 -42.29 -13.44
C VAL A 765 -5.01 -40.89 -13.94
N VAL A 766 -4.37 -39.89 -13.36
CA VAL A 766 -4.39 -38.50 -13.85
C VAL A 766 -3.03 -38.21 -14.45
N LYS A 767 -3.00 -37.68 -15.68
CA LYS A 767 -1.78 -37.27 -16.38
C LYS A 767 -1.89 -35.82 -16.83
N VAL A 768 -0.85 -35.04 -16.59
CA VAL A 768 -0.70 -33.65 -17.04
C VAL A 768 0.47 -33.59 -18.02
N ASN A 769 0.21 -33.25 -19.29
CA ASN A 769 1.27 -33.08 -20.31
C ASN A 769 1.58 -31.59 -20.54
N LEU A 770 2.80 -31.30 -20.95
CA LEU A 770 3.27 -29.98 -21.39
C LEU A 770 3.54 -30.02 -22.89
N LYS A 771 2.61 -29.48 -23.71
CA LYS A 771 2.62 -29.69 -25.17
C LYS A 771 3.77 -29.02 -25.91
N ASN A 772 4.22 -27.86 -25.42
CA ASN A 772 5.30 -27.05 -26.01
C ASN A 772 6.59 -27.12 -25.17
N GLN A 773 6.98 -28.32 -24.72
CA GLN A 773 8.18 -28.51 -23.91
C GLN A 773 9.45 -28.05 -24.65
N ALA A 774 9.54 -28.25 -25.97
CA ALA A 774 10.73 -27.91 -26.75
C ALA A 774 10.94 -26.39 -26.82
N GLU A 775 9.87 -25.64 -27.08
CA GLU A 775 9.86 -24.18 -27.14
C GLU A 775 10.22 -23.58 -25.78
N LEU A 776 9.65 -24.12 -24.69
CA LEU A 776 9.91 -23.68 -23.32
C LEU A 776 11.34 -23.98 -22.81
N LEU A 777 12.07 -24.88 -23.48
CA LEU A 777 13.50 -25.08 -23.26
C LEU A 777 14.36 -24.03 -23.98
N THR A 778 13.86 -23.42 -25.07
CA THR A 778 14.55 -22.31 -25.75
C THR A 778 14.28 -20.94 -25.13
N LYS A 779 13.03 -20.67 -24.70
CA LYS A 779 12.63 -19.41 -24.05
C LYS A 779 11.35 -19.60 -23.24
N LYS A 780 11.19 -18.85 -22.15
CA LYS A 780 9.96 -18.82 -21.34
C LYS A 780 9.40 -17.40 -21.30
N THR A 781 8.08 -17.26 -21.41
CA THR A 781 7.36 -16.02 -21.07
C THR A 781 6.82 -16.07 -19.64
N ALA A 782 6.55 -17.26 -19.11
CA ALA A 782 6.18 -17.44 -17.70
C ALA A 782 7.43 -17.35 -16.79
N PRO A 783 7.37 -16.66 -15.64
CA PRO A 783 8.48 -16.57 -14.68
C PRO A 783 8.75 -17.92 -14.02
N ASP A 784 9.97 -18.15 -13.52
CA ASP A 784 10.36 -19.46 -12.98
C ASP A 784 9.62 -19.88 -11.70
N TYR A 785 9.05 -18.92 -10.95
CA TYR A 785 8.12 -19.19 -9.84
C TYR A 785 6.70 -19.60 -10.30
N HIS A 786 6.40 -19.62 -11.60
CA HIS A 786 5.11 -20.07 -12.12
C HIS A 786 4.87 -21.56 -11.83
N TYR A 787 3.67 -21.86 -11.30
CA TYR A 787 3.17 -23.21 -11.09
C TYR A 787 1.69 -23.33 -11.48
N VAL A 788 1.22 -24.56 -11.64
CA VAL A 788 -0.20 -24.89 -11.75
C VAL A 788 -0.66 -25.73 -10.57
N SER A 789 -1.88 -25.46 -10.06
CA SER A 789 -2.54 -26.27 -9.04
C SER A 789 -3.51 -27.23 -9.72
N LEU A 790 -3.22 -28.54 -9.64
CA LEU A 790 -4.17 -29.60 -10.00
C LEU A 790 -5.03 -29.91 -8.78
N ILE A 791 -6.35 -29.78 -8.91
CA ILE A 791 -7.33 -30.09 -7.86
C ILE A 791 -8.48 -30.90 -8.45
N ILE A 792 -8.86 -31.95 -7.72
CA ILE A 792 -9.96 -32.85 -8.07
C ILE A 792 -10.93 -32.87 -6.90
N GLY A 793 -12.18 -32.53 -7.17
CA GLY A 793 -13.28 -32.58 -6.20
C GLY A 793 -14.38 -33.53 -6.64
N ASN A 794 -15.13 -34.06 -5.68
CA ASN A 794 -16.32 -34.89 -5.96
C ASN A 794 -17.63 -34.11 -5.80
N SER A 795 -18.73 -34.74 -6.23
CA SER A 795 -20.10 -34.21 -6.09
C SER A 795 -20.51 -33.89 -4.65
N ASP A 796 -19.80 -34.39 -3.62
CA ASP A 796 -20.11 -34.12 -2.21
C ASP A 796 -19.52 -32.81 -1.68
N ASN A 797 -18.70 -32.11 -2.48
CA ASN A 797 -17.86 -30.96 -2.10
C ASN A 797 -16.58 -31.34 -1.33
N VAL A 798 -16.10 -32.58 -1.47
CA VAL A 798 -14.85 -33.05 -0.85
C VAL A 798 -13.71 -32.95 -1.87
N VAL A 799 -12.53 -32.50 -1.42
CA VAL A 799 -11.28 -32.54 -2.20
C VAL A 799 -10.78 -33.98 -2.22
N VAL A 800 -10.75 -34.60 -3.39
CA VAL A 800 -10.26 -35.97 -3.62
C VAL A 800 -8.74 -35.98 -3.79
N PHE A 801 -8.20 -34.96 -4.47
CA PHE A 801 -6.76 -34.83 -4.71
C PHE A 801 -6.35 -33.38 -4.94
N GLN A 802 -5.18 -32.98 -4.45
CA GLN A 802 -4.56 -31.67 -4.68
C GLN A 802 -3.05 -31.83 -4.88
N GLN A 803 -2.48 -31.15 -5.87
CA GLN A 803 -1.04 -31.10 -6.13
C GLN A 803 -0.65 -29.77 -6.78
N LYS A 804 0.35 -29.08 -6.25
CA LYS A 804 1.06 -28.01 -6.97
C LYS A 804 2.12 -28.64 -7.88
N LEU A 805 2.17 -28.23 -9.15
CA LEU A 805 3.14 -28.67 -10.16
C LEU A 805 3.92 -27.46 -10.65
N THR A 806 5.23 -27.40 -10.37
CA THR A 806 6.09 -26.29 -10.82
C THR A 806 6.49 -26.45 -12.28
N SER A 807 6.81 -25.34 -12.95
CA SER A 807 7.41 -25.37 -14.28
C SER A 807 8.68 -26.26 -14.32
N SER A 808 9.51 -26.21 -13.26
CA SER A 808 10.72 -27.03 -13.12
C SER A 808 10.48 -28.55 -12.95
N MET A 809 9.29 -28.98 -12.51
CA MET A 809 8.90 -30.39 -12.52
C MET A 809 8.48 -30.82 -13.93
N LEU A 810 7.59 -30.07 -14.56
CA LEU A 810 7.00 -30.44 -15.87
C LEU A 810 8.00 -30.34 -17.02
N LEU A 811 8.95 -29.40 -16.99
CA LEU A 811 9.99 -29.26 -18.01
C LEU A 811 11.01 -30.41 -18.00
N LYS A 812 11.21 -31.10 -16.86
CA LYS A 812 12.16 -32.23 -16.75
C LYS A 812 11.65 -33.52 -17.39
N SER A 813 10.33 -33.74 -17.41
CA SER A 813 9.73 -35.02 -17.84
C SER A 813 8.71 -34.90 -18.97
N GLY A 814 8.33 -33.68 -19.38
CA GLY A 814 7.31 -33.41 -20.40
C GLY A 814 5.87 -33.77 -19.99
N SER A 815 5.71 -34.68 -19.04
CA SER A 815 4.45 -35.01 -18.40
C SER A 815 4.64 -35.45 -16.94
N TRP A 816 3.60 -35.27 -16.15
CA TRP A 816 3.49 -35.77 -14.78
C TRP A 816 2.27 -36.69 -14.69
N SER A 817 2.35 -37.77 -13.92
CA SER A 817 1.23 -38.70 -13.75
C SER A 817 1.14 -39.27 -12.34
N LYS A 818 -0.09 -39.44 -11.83
CA LYS A 818 -0.36 -40.00 -10.50
C LYS A 818 -1.59 -40.89 -10.53
N LYS A 819 -1.52 -42.04 -9.85
CA LYS A 819 -2.70 -42.81 -9.47
C LYS A 819 -3.37 -42.18 -8.25
N ILE A 820 -4.67 -42.01 -8.33
CA ILE A 820 -5.55 -41.56 -7.24
C ILE A 820 -6.65 -42.61 -7.01
N GLU A 821 -7.18 -42.65 -5.80
CA GLU A 821 -8.37 -43.41 -5.46
C GLU A 821 -9.54 -42.44 -5.27
N VAL A 822 -10.68 -42.73 -5.91
CA VAL A 822 -11.88 -41.89 -5.85
C VAL A 822 -12.95 -42.66 -5.09
N ALA A 823 -13.29 -42.20 -3.89
CA ALA A 823 -14.41 -42.73 -3.11
C ALA A 823 -15.75 -42.25 -3.69
N LYS A 824 -16.75 -43.13 -3.68
CA LYS A 824 -18.09 -42.87 -4.21
C LYS A 824 -18.84 -41.83 -3.38
N ALA A 825 -19.07 -40.66 -3.98
CA ALA A 825 -19.85 -39.59 -3.38
C ALA A 825 -21.36 -39.90 -3.34
N SER A 826 -22.04 -39.36 -2.34
CA SER A 826 -23.46 -39.56 -2.06
C SER A 826 -24.39 -38.74 -2.97
N LYS A 827 -23.97 -37.56 -3.41
CA LYS A 827 -24.76 -36.63 -4.26
C LYS A 827 -24.64 -36.90 -5.76
N GLY A 828 -23.65 -37.70 -6.20
CA GLY A 828 -23.43 -38.02 -7.61
C GLY A 828 -22.09 -38.72 -7.88
N GLU A 829 -21.96 -39.33 -9.05
CA GLU A 829 -20.74 -40.04 -9.49
C GLU A 829 -19.79 -39.15 -10.33
N GLU A 830 -20.10 -37.85 -10.43
CA GLU A 830 -19.28 -36.86 -11.14
C GLU A 830 -18.14 -36.35 -10.24
N ILE A 831 -16.93 -36.29 -10.82
CA ILE A 831 -15.79 -35.53 -10.31
C ILE A 831 -15.49 -34.32 -11.21
N SER A 832 -14.98 -33.25 -10.61
CA SER A 832 -14.54 -32.03 -11.26
C SER A 832 -13.02 -31.91 -11.14
N VAL A 833 -12.32 -31.90 -12.27
CA VAL A 833 -10.86 -31.85 -12.39
C VAL A 833 -10.44 -30.48 -12.91
N ASN A 834 -9.57 -29.81 -12.17
CA ASN A 834 -9.24 -28.40 -12.39
C ASN A 834 -7.73 -28.22 -12.32
N LEU A 835 -7.13 -27.73 -13.40
CA LEU A 835 -5.74 -27.29 -13.46
C LEU A 835 -5.76 -25.76 -13.56
N ILE A 836 -5.35 -25.08 -12.48
CA ILE A 836 -5.44 -23.62 -12.34
C ILE A 836 -4.03 -23.02 -12.36
N SER A 837 -3.77 -22.03 -13.22
CA SER A 837 -2.48 -21.31 -13.20
C SER A 837 -2.37 -20.42 -11.96
N SER A 838 -1.15 -20.25 -11.42
CA SER A 838 -0.88 -19.27 -10.37
C SER A 838 -0.90 -17.81 -10.86
N GLU A 839 -0.65 -17.58 -12.15
CA GLU A 839 -0.40 -16.24 -12.70
C GLU A 839 -1.35 -15.86 -13.85
N TYR A 840 -1.71 -16.79 -14.76
CA TYR A 840 -2.33 -16.46 -16.05
C TYR A 840 -3.78 -16.93 -16.21
N VAL A 841 -4.69 -15.98 -16.45
CA VAL A 841 -6.01 -16.23 -17.02
C VAL A 841 -5.86 -16.73 -18.47
N GLY A 842 -6.60 -17.79 -18.82
CA GLY A 842 -6.59 -18.38 -20.16
C GLY A 842 -5.68 -19.60 -20.36
N LEU A 843 -4.96 -20.06 -19.32
CA LEU A 843 -4.20 -21.32 -19.33
C LEU A 843 -4.85 -22.45 -18.49
N ASP A 844 -5.97 -22.17 -17.82
CA ASP A 844 -6.69 -23.13 -16.98
C ASP A 844 -7.36 -24.24 -17.81
N ILE A 845 -7.44 -25.44 -17.23
CA ILE A 845 -8.20 -26.57 -17.78
C ILE A 845 -9.20 -27.04 -16.73
N GLN A 846 -10.49 -27.07 -17.08
CA GLN A 846 -11.56 -27.58 -16.22
C GLN A 846 -12.32 -28.69 -16.96
N GLN A 847 -12.47 -29.85 -16.34
CA GLN A 847 -13.14 -31.02 -16.89
C GLN A 847 -14.08 -31.65 -15.85
N LYS A 848 -15.17 -32.26 -16.32
CA LYS A 848 -16.12 -33.03 -15.51
C LYS A 848 -16.21 -34.45 -16.06
N ILE A 849 -16.07 -35.45 -15.19
CA ILE A 849 -16.01 -36.87 -15.57
C ILE A 849 -16.87 -37.69 -14.61
N ASN A 850 -17.66 -38.63 -15.15
CA ASN A 850 -18.39 -39.61 -14.34
C ASN A 850 -17.51 -40.84 -14.08
N VAL A 851 -17.39 -41.24 -12.82
CA VAL A 851 -16.56 -42.36 -12.38
C VAL A 851 -17.43 -43.62 -12.22
N HIS A 852 -17.01 -44.73 -12.80
CA HIS A 852 -17.81 -45.96 -12.81
C HIS A 852 -17.47 -46.86 -11.62
N TYR A 853 -18.45 -47.18 -10.78
CA TYR A 853 -18.31 -48.09 -9.64
C TYR A 853 -18.90 -49.46 -9.95
N SER A 854 -18.41 -50.54 -9.34
CA SER A 854 -18.97 -51.87 -9.60
C SER A 854 -20.36 -51.98 -8.97
N GLY A 855 -21.40 -52.10 -9.80
CA GLY A 855 -22.77 -52.25 -9.31
C GLY A 855 -22.97 -53.56 -8.55
N ALA A 856 -23.50 -53.49 -7.32
CA ALA A 856 -23.97 -54.67 -6.61
C ALA A 856 -25.12 -55.32 -7.40
N ARG A 857 -24.96 -56.57 -7.83
CA ARG A 857 -26.08 -57.39 -8.33
C ARG A 857 -27.02 -57.65 -7.16
N SER A 858 -28.14 -56.92 -7.11
CA SER A 858 -29.24 -57.26 -6.20
C SER A 858 -29.87 -58.57 -6.66
N PHE A 859 -29.53 -59.66 -5.97
CA PHE A 859 -30.23 -60.94 -6.09
C PHE A 859 -31.67 -60.75 -5.59
N ARG A 860 -32.59 -60.41 -6.51
CA ARG A 860 -34.00 -60.75 -6.33
C ARG A 860 -34.22 -62.17 -6.82
N THR A 861 -34.74 -63.00 -5.92
CA THR A 861 -35.07 -64.40 -6.15
C THR A 861 -36.05 -64.55 -7.32
N GLN A 862 -35.77 -65.52 -8.19
CA GLN A 862 -36.72 -65.97 -9.20
C GLN A 862 -37.73 -66.94 -8.55
N SER A 863 -38.99 -66.81 -8.92
CA SER A 863 -40.02 -67.84 -8.81
C SER A 863 -40.84 -67.80 -10.12
N PRO A 864 -41.27 -68.93 -10.69
CA PRO A 864 -41.09 -69.09 -12.14
C PRO A 864 -42.38 -69.11 -12.99
N TYR A 865 -42.17 -68.86 -14.29
CA TYR A 865 -43.01 -69.15 -15.46
C TYR A 865 -44.54 -68.91 -15.40
N TYR A 866 -44.99 -68.00 -16.26
CA TYR A 866 -45.80 -68.40 -17.42
C TYR A 866 -45.29 -67.67 -18.67
N VAL A 867 -45.54 -68.22 -19.87
CA VAL A 867 -44.88 -67.86 -21.13
C VAL A 867 -45.89 -67.38 -22.17
N SER A 868 -45.53 -66.30 -22.89
CA SER A 868 -46.01 -65.97 -24.25
C SER A 868 -44.92 -65.19 -24.99
N ASP A 869 -44.72 -65.48 -26.28
CA ASP A 869 -43.98 -64.62 -27.22
C ASP A 869 -44.70 -63.25 -27.41
N ASP A 870 -44.14 -62.19 -27.99
CA ASP A 870 -43.19 -62.12 -29.12
C ASP A 870 -42.51 -60.72 -29.22
N GLY A 871 -41.53 -60.56 -30.12
CA GLY A 871 -41.40 -59.34 -30.92
C GLY A 871 -40.63 -58.12 -30.36
N SER A 872 -39.32 -58.06 -30.61
CA SER A 872 -38.51 -56.83 -30.86
C SER A 872 -38.54 -55.65 -29.86
N GLY A 873 -37.39 -55.31 -29.28
CA GLY A 873 -37.28 -54.24 -28.28
C GLY A 873 -37.01 -52.82 -28.82
N LEU A 874 -37.98 -51.91 -28.66
CA LEU A 874 -37.78 -50.44 -28.64
C LEU A 874 -38.55 -49.84 -27.44
N ARG A 875 -37.95 -48.89 -26.70
CA ARG A 875 -38.57 -48.33 -25.47
C ARG A 875 -39.62 -47.25 -25.80
N PRO A 876 -40.74 -47.18 -25.04
CA PRO A 876 -41.90 -46.38 -25.44
C PRO A 876 -41.80 -44.89 -25.08
N GLN A 877 -42.25 -44.03 -26.01
CA GLN A 877 -42.77 -42.70 -25.71
C GLN A 877 -44.30 -42.73 -25.66
N ILE A 878 -44.93 -41.87 -24.84
CA ILE A 878 -46.39 -41.74 -24.78
C ILE A 878 -46.88 -40.86 -25.94
N LYS A 879 -47.95 -41.28 -26.62
CA LYS A 879 -48.52 -40.58 -27.79
C LYS A 879 -49.21 -39.27 -27.39
N CYS A 880 -49.07 -38.23 -28.21
CA CYS A 880 -49.78 -36.96 -28.05
C CYS A 880 -51.29 -37.10 -28.32
N ASN A 881 -52.13 -36.46 -27.52
CA ASN A 881 -53.57 -36.71 -27.47
C ASN A 881 -54.41 -35.83 -28.43
N HIS A 882 -53.98 -35.68 -29.68
CA HIS A 882 -54.75 -34.96 -30.72
C HIS A 882 -54.66 -35.63 -32.10
N PHE A 883 -55.72 -35.48 -32.91
CA PHE A 883 -55.84 -36.09 -34.24
C PHE A 883 -55.20 -35.21 -35.32
N CYS A 884 -54.01 -35.59 -35.80
CA CYS A 884 -53.45 -35.07 -37.05
C CYS A 884 -53.64 -36.09 -38.18
N ARG A 885 -54.22 -35.67 -39.31
CA ARG A 885 -54.45 -36.53 -40.50
C ARG A 885 -53.17 -36.93 -41.24
N ASN A 886 -52.09 -36.17 -41.08
CA ASN A 886 -50.74 -36.53 -41.50
C ASN A 886 -49.76 -35.98 -40.44
N LYS A 887 -48.72 -36.74 -40.08
CA LYS A 887 -47.75 -36.38 -39.04
C LYS A 887 -46.51 -35.71 -39.58
N ASP A 888 -46.05 -36.10 -40.77
CA ASP A 888 -44.76 -35.66 -41.32
C ASP A 888 -44.81 -34.19 -41.78
N LEU A 889 -46.02 -33.69 -42.03
CA LEU A 889 -46.34 -32.28 -42.32
C LEU A 889 -46.88 -31.51 -41.09
N CYS A 890 -46.88 -32.11 -39.89
CA CYS A 890 -47.42 -31.45 -38.69
C CYS A 890 -46.46 -30.37 -38.16
N GLY A 891 -47.02 -29.19 -37.84
CA GLY A 891 -46.26 -28.07 -37.29
C GLY A 891 -45.88 -28.21 -35.81
N HIS A 892 -46.52 -29.10 -35.05
CA HIS A 892 -46.38 -29.17 -33.59
C HIS A 892 -45.14 -29.98 -33.15
N ASP A 893 -44.30 -29.40 -32.30
CA ASP A 893 -43.07 -30.04 -31.79
C ASP A 893 -43.35 -31.32 -30.98
N CYS A 894 -44.50 -31.42 -30.32
CA CYS A 894 -44.92 -32.62 -29.60
C CYS A 894 -45.15 -33.84 -30.53
N CYS A 895 -45.34 -33.62 -31.85
CA CYS A 895 -45.37 -34.69 -32.84
C CYS A 895 -43.98 -35.06 -33.39
N LYS A 896 -42.96 -34.21 -33.20
CA LYS A 896 -41.60 -34.39 -33.73
C LYS A 896 -40.60 -34.89 -32.68
N VAL A 897 -40.78 -34.49 -31.41
CA VAL A 897 -39.78 -34.70 -30.34
C VAL A 897 -40.34 -35.54 -29.17
N GLY A 898 -41.67 -35.61 -29.03
CA GLY A 898 -42.33 -36.19 -27.85
C GLY A 898 -42.37 -35.23 -26.66
N VAL A 899 -42.75 -35.73 -25.47
CA VAL A 899 -42.90 -34.92 -24.25
C VAL A 899 -42.11 -35.53 -23.09
N SER A 900 -41.22 -34.75 -22.49
CA SER A 900 -40.37 -35.14 -21.35
C SER A 900 -40.99 -34.80 -19.99
N VAL A 901 -40.85 -35.71 -19.02
CA VAL A 901 -41.45 -35.58 -17.67
C VAL A 901 -40.51 -34.84 -16.71
N ALA A 902 -41.00 -33.78 -16.05
CA ALA A 902 -40.32 -33.12 -14.93
C ALA A 902 -40.66 -33.80 -13.59
N ARG A 903 -39.66 -33.97 -12.71
CA ARG A 903 -39.84 -34.52 -11.35
C ARG A 903 -40.10 -33.42 -10.32
N LYS A 904 -41.09 -33.62 -9.45
CA LYS A 904 -41.45 -32.71 -8.34
C LYS A 904 -40.39 -32.69 -7.23
N ARG A 905 -40.27 -31.56 -6.53
CA ARG A 905 -40.01 -31.48 -5.09
C ARG A 905 -41.15 -30.71 -4.41
N ALA A 906 -41.48 -31.04 -3.17
CA ALA A 906 -42.33 -30.19 -2.32
C ALA A 906 -41.53 -28.91 -1.97
N ALA A 907 -42.07 -27.68 -1.96
CA ALA A 907 -43.37 -27.16 -1.51
C ALA A 907 -43.45 -26.96 0.02
N HIS A 908 -43.46 -25.69 0.44
CA HIS A 908 -44.19 -25.20 1.62
C HIS A 908 -44.49 -23.69 1.44
N HIS A 909 -45.71 -23.30 1.78
CA HIS A 909 -46.25 -21.94 1.94
C HIS A 909 -45.93 -20.85 0.90
N PHE A 910 -46.90 -20.61 0.01
CA PHE A 910 -47.04 -19.36 -0.74
C PHE A 910 -48.45 -18.79 -0.47
N SER A 911 -48.55 -17.74 0.35
CA SER A 911 -49.82 -17.25 0.92
C SER A 911 -50.08 -15.75 0.66
N SER A 912 -49.72 -15.26 -0.53
CA SER A 912 -49.99 -13.88 -0.97
C SER A 912 -50.34 -13.73 -2.46
N TYR A 913 -50.43 -14.82 -3.23
CA TYR A 913 -50.67 -14.77 -4.67
C TYR A 913 -52.16 -14.65 -5.07
N LEU A 914 -53.08 -14.77 -4.12
CA LEU A 914 -54.53 -14.81 -4.39
C LEU A 914 -55.23 -13.44 -4.35
N GLU A 915 -54.51 -12.36 -4.02
CA GLU A 915 -55.08 -10.99 -4.06
C GLU A 915 -54.84 -10.27 -5.40
N ASP A 916 -53.71 -10.52 -6.08
CA ASP A 916 -53.32 -9.75 -7.29
C ASP A 916 -53.98 -10.26 -8.59
N LEU A 917 -54.49 -11.49 -8.60
CA LEU A 917 -55.19 -12.11 -9.75
C LEU A 917 -56.59 -11.53 -10.04
N ARG A 918 -56.99 -10.43 -9.39
CA ARG A 918 -58.34 -9.86 -9.47
C ARG A 918 -58.50 -8.63 -10.37
N SER A 919 -57.45 -8.23 -11.12
CA SER A 919 -57.40 -6.93 -11.81
C SER A 919 -57.17 -6.95 -13.33
N ARG A 920 -56.90 -8.11 -13.97
CA ARG A 920 -56.60 -8.18 -15.42
C ARG A 920 -57.12 -9.42 -16.14
N CYS A 921 -58.23 -9.23 -16.85
CA CYS A 921 -58.53 -9.89 -18.13
C CYS A 921 -59.30 -8.89 -19.02
N ASP A 922 -59.66 -9.29 -20.24
CA ASP A 922 -60.34 -8.50 -21.29
C ASP A 922 -59.47 -7.39 -21.94
N THR A 923 -59.25 -7.34 -23.28
CA THR A 923 -59.64 -8.24 -24.39
C THR A 923 -58.59 -8.24 -25.54
N LEU A 924 -58.64 -9.29 -26.38
CA LEU A 924 -58.07 -9.48 -27.74
C LEU A 924 -59.02 -10.44 -28.50
N PRO A 925 -59.09 -10.53 -29.85
CA PRO A 925 -58.07 -10.31 -30.90
C PRO A 925 -58.49 -9.15 -31.88
N GLU A 926 -58.33 -9.05 -33.23
CA GLU A 926 -58.04 -9.92 -34.41
C GLU A 926 -57.24 -9.19 -35.53
N THR A 927 -56.94 -9.89 -36.64
CA THR A 927 -56.24 -9.43 -37.87
C THR A 927 -56.77 -10.23 -39.10
N PRO A 928 -56.37 -10.02 -40.39
CA PRO A 928 -55.74 -8.88 -41.12
C PRO A 928 -56.51 -8.55 -42.46
N VAL A 929 -55.91 -7.79 -43.43
CA VAL A 929 -55.93 -8.02 -44.93
C VAL A 929 -55.92 -6.74 -45.87
N LYS A 930 -54.92 -6.70 -46.78
CA LYS A 930 -54.77 -6.12 -48.16
C LYS A 930 -55.43 -4.78 -48.64
N ARG A 931 -54.54 -3.84 -49.00
CA ARG A 931 -54.34 -3.11 -50.32
C ARG A 931 -55.50 -2.47 -51.12
N LEU A 932 -55.38 -1.16 -51.41
CA LEU A 932 -55.13 -0.60 -52.78
C LEU A 932 -54.71 0.89 -52.76
N LYS A 933 -54.37 1.50 -53.92
CA LYS A 933 -53.81 2.87 -54.09
C LYS A 933 -54.71 3.80 -54.92
N VAL A 934 -54.76 5.10 -54.58
CA VAL A 934 -55.02 6.23 -55.50
C VAL A 934 -54.13 7.43 -55.10
N LYS A 935 -53.91 8.42 -55.99
CA LYS A 935 -53.15 9.68 -55.77
C LYS A 935 -54.04 10.90 -56.07
N GLU A 936 -53.91 11.96 -55.29
CA GLU A 936 -53.96 13.39 -55.67
C GLU A 936 -53.21 14.21 -54.57
N ARG A 937 -52.42 15.29 -54.78
CA ARG A 937 -52.53 16.58 -55.52
C ARG A 937 -53.54 17.55 -54.86
N THR A 938 -53.26 18.84 -54.59
CA THR A 938 -52.10 19.71 -54.96
C THR A 938 -51.93 20.96 -54.05
N ARG A 939 -50.74 21.60 -54.07
CA ARG A 939 -50.43 23.05 -53.78
C ARG A 939 -50.54 23.53 -52.31
N ALA A 940 -49.82 24.56 -51.83
CA ALA A 940 -48.72 25.42 -52.36
C ALA A 940 -47.89 25.97 -51.14
N SER A 941 -46.55 26.00 -51.09
CA SER A 941 -45.49 26.78 -51.79
C SER A 941 -45.14 28.15 -51.14
N ILE A 942 -43.89 28.38 -50.68
CA ILE A 942 -42.85 29.40 -51.10
C ILE A 942 -42.04 29.78 -49.81
N ILE A 943 -40.75 30.20 -49.71
CA ILE A 943 -39.41 30.15 -50.39
C ILE A 943 -38.39 30.45 -49.24
N GLN A 944 -37.17 29.94 -49.04
CA GLN A 944 -35.96 29.56 -49.83
C GLN A 944 -34.90 30.68 -50.00
N THR A 945 -33.61 30.32 -50.22
CA THR A 945 -32.36 31.15 -50.39
C THR A 945 -31.62 31.61 -49.11
N HIS A 946 -30.29 31.85 -49.08
CA HIS A 946 -29.11 31.14 -49.63
C HIS A 946 -27.80 31.69 -48.95
N GLN A 947 -26.66 31.04 -49.18
CA GLN A 947 -25.26 31.52 -48.96
C GLN A 947 -24.86 32.71 -49.89
N PRO A 948 -23.67 33.35 -49.78
CA PRO A 948 -22.65 33.42 -48.69
C PRO A 948 -22.02 34.84 -48.46
N ASP A 949 -20.97 34.89 -47.60
CA ASP A 949 -19.67 35.60 -47.80
C ASP A 949 -19.40 37.09 -47.44
N ILE A 950 -18.09 37.34 -47.17
CA ILE A 950 -17.29 38.59 -47.30
C ILE A 950 -17.43 39.74 -46.25
N SER A 951 -16.59 39.62 -45.20
CA SER A 951 -15.53 40.59 -44.79
C SER A 951 -15.76 41.89 -43.96
N GLN A 952 -14.70 42.20 -43.18
CA GLN A 952 -14.14 43.52 -42.79
C GLN A 952 -14.85 44.51 -41.84
N THR A 953 -14.14 44.82 -40.73
CA THR A 953 -14.07 46.11 -39.99
C THR A 953 -15.34 46.65 -39.27
N GLY A 954 -15.24 47.42 -38.19
CA GLY A 954 -14.08 47.73 -37.35
C GLY A 954 -14.32 48.80 -36.26
N ALA A 955 -13.50 48.75 -35.21
CA ALA A 955 -13.03 49.85 -34.35
C ALA A 955 -14.00 50.73 -33.48
N ASN A 956 -13.68 50.76 -32.18
CA ASN A 956 -13.69 51.91 -31.24
C ASN A 956 -15.02 52.56 -30.77
N GLY A 957 -15.13 52.86 -29.46
CA GLY A 957 -16.31 53.53 -28.87
C GLY A 957 -16.36 53.68 -27.33
N PHE A 958 -15.30 54.21 -26.69
CA PHE A 958 -15.27 54.70 -25.29
C PHE A 958 -15.82 56.16 -25.19
N PRO A 959 -16.00 56.83 -24.01
CA PRO A 959 -16.00 56.43 -22.58
C PRO A 959 -17.05 57.15 -21.65
N ARG A 960 -16.88 57.04 -20.31
CA ARG A 960 -17.28 58.00 -19.21
C ARG A 960 -18.80 58.20 -18.95
N SER A 961 -19.29 58.79 -17.84
CA SER A 961 -18.87 59.04 -16.41
C SER A 961 -20.20 59.27 -15.60
N GLU A 962 -20.41 59.44 -14.29
CA GLU A 962 -19.75 60.05 -13.10
C GLU A 962 -20.52 59.54 -11.82
N MET A 963 -19.99 59.57 -10.57
CA MET A 963 -20.31 60.49 -9.43
C MET A 963 -21.81 60.85 -9.15
N SER A 964 -22.32 61.02 -7.91
CA SER A 964 -21.73 60.95 -6.53
C SER A 964 -22.73 61.05 -5.34
N THR A 965 -22.45 60.35 -4.22
CA THR A 965 -22.60 60.74 -2.77
C THR A 965 -23.96 60.96 -2.04
N PHE A 966 -23.90 60.81 -0.68
CA PHE A 966 -24.87 61.19 0.41
C PHE A 966 -26.17 60.34 0.59
N VAL A 967 -26.75 60.12 1.79
CA VAL A 967 -26.24 59.96 3.18
C VAL A 967 -27.32 59.39 4.16
N SER A 968 -26.91 58.92 5.35
CA SER A 968 -27.70 58.69 6.60
C SER A 968 -28.64 57.48 6.81
N ASN A 969 -28.53 56.96 8.04
CA ASN A 969 -29.21 55.83 8.71
C ASN A 969 -30.76 55.80 8.69
N THR A 970 -31.35 54.59 8.78
CA THR A 970 -32.17 54.16 9.95
C THR A 970 -32.45 52.63 9.97
N HIS A 971 -33.23 52.15 10.94
CA HIS A 971 -33.28 50.76 11.42
C HIS A 971 -34.27 49.80 10.71
N CYS A 972 -33.92 48.50 10.76
CA CYS A 972 -34.80 47.32 10.89
C CYS A 972 -35.82 46.98 9.78
N GLY A 973 -35.66 45.79 9.17
CA GLY A 973 -36.68 45.13 8.34
C GLY A 973 -36.18 43.79 7.79
N ALA A 974 -37.00 42.74 7.85
CA ALA A 974 -36.63 41.38 7.43
C ALA A 974 -36.33 41.27 5.93
N VAL A 975 -35.35 40.43 5.56
CA VAL A 975 -35.05 40.08 4.15
C VAL A 975 -35.39 38.61 3.90
N SER A 976 -36.30 38.38 2.95
CA SER A 976 -36.64 37.06 2.42
C SER A 976 -35.71 36.67 1.25
N SER A 977 -35.66 35.38 0.93
CA SER A 977 -34.68 34.81 -0.02
C SER A 977 -35.01 35.05 -1.49
N THR A 978 -33.99 35.38 -2.28
CA THR A 978 -33.98 35.21 -3.75
C THR A 978 -32.65 34.57 -4.19
N PRO A 979 -32.63 33.79 -5.30
CA PRO A 979 -31.48 32.95 -5.66
C PRO A 979 -30.45 33.64 -6.58
N ILE A 980 -29.20 33.16 -6.52
CA ILE A 980 -28.08 33.55 -7.40
C ILE A 980 -27.74 32.35 -8.31
N PRO A 981 -27.48 32.54 -9.62
CA PRO A 981 -27.51 31.46 -10.61
C PRO A 981 -26.28 30.54 -10.63
N THR A 982 -26.50 29.30 -11.09
CA THR A 982 -25.47 28.28 -11.27
C THR A 982 -24.66 28.51 -12.55
N VAL A 983 -23.34 28.66 -12.44
CA VAL A 983 -22.41 28.61 -13.59
C VAL A 983 -21.77 27.23 -13.66
N CYS A 984 -21.97 26.52 -14.77
CA CYS A 984 -21.19 25.32 -15.10
C CYS A 984 -19.90 25.71 -15.81
N PHE A 985 -18.84 24.95 -15.56
CA PHE A 985 -17.58 25.02 -16.30
C PHE A 985 -17.27 23.64 -16.88
N ASP A 986 -17.11 23.57 -18.20
CA ASP A 986 -16.52 22.40 -18.85
C ASP A 986 -15.01 22.31 -18.53
N LEU A 987 -14.50 21.08 -18.52
CA LEU A 987 -13.09 20.77 -18.40
C LEU A 987 -12.73 19.77 -19.49
N GLY A 988 -11.79 20.13 -20.36
CA GLY A 988 -11.36 19.29 -21.48
C GLY A 988 -10.61 18.03 -21.06
N ASN A 989 -10.67 17.00 -21.90
CA ASN A 989 -9.92 15.76 -21.73
C ASN A 989 -8.59 15.87 -22.49
N GLU A 990 -7.44 15.73 -21.81
CA GLU A 990 -6.12 15.43 -22.42
C GLU A 990 -5.07 15.24 -21.30
N TRP A 991 -5.07 14.06 -20.66
CA TRP A 991 -4.08 13.65 -19.64
C TRP A 991 -3.87 12.12 -19.67
N ASP A 992 -3.16 11.65 -20.68
CA ASP A 992 -2.50 10.33 -20.66
C ASP A 992 -1.11 10.44 -19.98
N ASP A 993 -0.53 9.27 -19.70
CA ASP A 993 0.84 9.01 -19.21
C ASP A 993 1.21 9.28 -17.71
N PHE A 994 1.42 8.13 -17.05
CA PHE A 994 2.37 7.82 -15.97
C PHE A 994 2.09 8.09 -14.48
N GLU A 995 2.79 7.26 -13.69
CA GLU A 995 2.54 6.92 -12.29
C GLU A 995 3.57 7.60 -11.35
N ASP A 996 3.11 8.23 -10.27
CA ASP A 996 3.98 8.84 -9.24
C ASP A 996 3.38 8.53 -7.83
N GLU A 997 3.55 7.28 -7.36
CA GLU A 997 3.03 6.77 -6.07
C GLU A 997 3.83 7.32 -4.87
N ASN A 998 3.55 8.57 -4.47
CA ASN A 998 4.07 9.14 -3.24
C ASN A 998 2.97 9.36 -2.16
N LEU A 999 3.30 8.89 -0.94
CA LEU A 999 2.66 9.13 0.37
C LEU A 999 1.51 8.17 0.80
N LEU A 1000 1.57 7.79 2.09
CA LEU A 1000 0.73 6.80 2.80
C LEU A 1000 -0.28 7.48 3.75
N ARG A 1001 -1.22 6.69 4.28
CA ARG A 1001 -2.46 7.13 4.95
C ARG A 1001 -2.37 7.05 6.49
N ALA A 1002 -3.04 7.96 7.20
CA ALA A 1002 -3.46 7.76 8.59
C ALA A 1002 -4.89 8.29 8.84
N SER A 1003 -5.66 7.62 9.70
CA SER A 1003 -7.07 7.97 9.97
C SER A 1003 -7.48 7.64 11.39
N GLU A 1004 -8.18 8.55 12.07
CA GLU A 1004 -8.77 8.32 13.40
C GLU A 1004 -10.23 8.76 13.47
N GLU A 1005 -10.95 8.25 14.48
CA GLU A 1005 -12.38 8.44 14.69
C GLU A 1005 -12.66 9.44 15.80
N SER A 1006 -13.45 10.49 15.51
CA SER A 1006 -13.85 11.47 16.52
C SER A 1006 -15.11 11.02 17.27
N LEU A 1007 -14.98 10.61 18.53
CA LEU A 1007 -16.11 10.29 19.42
C LEU A 1007 -16.94 11.54 19.73
N THR A 1008 -18.17 11.62 19.22
CA THR A 1008 -19.10 12.72 19.51
C THR A 1008 -19.84 12.50 20.84
N LEU A 1009 -19.41 13.19 21.89
CA LEU A 1009 -20.17 13.33 23.14
C LEU A 1009 -21.42 14.22 22.93
N CYS A 1010 -22.59 13.73 23.34
CA CYS A 1010 -23.80 14.53 23.50
C CYS A 1010 -24.03 14.87 24.99
N PRO A 1011 -24.64 16.04 25.30
CA PRO A 1011 -24.66 16.59 26.66
C PRO A 1011 -25.75 15.99 27.56
N ALA A 1012 -25.52 16.05 28.87
CA ALA A 1012 -26.42 15.52 29.90
C ALA A 1012 -27.40 16.55 30.47
N ASN A 1013 -28.62 16.09 30.81
CA ASN A 1013 -29.60 16.71 31.72
C ASN A 1013 -30.74 15.69 31.98
N ALA A 1014 -31.34 15.53 33.17
CA ALA A 1014 -31.01 16.02 34.51
C ALA A 1014 -31.76 15.23 35.62
N LYS A 1015 -31.40 15.49 36.89
CA LYS A 1015 -32.16 15.26 38.16
C LYS A 1015 -32.36 13.82 38.72
N ARG A 1016 -31.55 13.54 39.75
CA ARG A 1016 -31.87 13.00 41.11
C ARG A 1016 -33.14 12.17 41.34
N GLN A 1017 -32.96 11.02 42.01
CA GLN A 1017 -33.69 10.68 43.26
C GLN A 1017 -32.87 9.72 44.16
N HIS A 1018 -33.34 9.48 45.39
CA HIS A 1018 -32.74 8.56 46.40
C HIS A 1018 -33.10 7.07 46.04
N SER A 1019 -32.66 6.00 46.73
CA SER A 1019 -32.26 5.85 48.15
C SER A 1019 -31.45 4.57 48.48
N GLN A 1020 -30.54 4.72 49.45
CA GLN A 1020 -30.18 3.79 50.55
C GLN A 1020 -29.66 2.34 50.30
N GLU A 1021 -29.00 1.87 51.35
CA GLU A 1021 -28.27 0.60 51.50
C GLU A 1021 -29.19 -0.61 51.72
N GLU A 1022 -28.68 -1.81 51.41
CA GLU A 1022 -28.93 -2.97 52.28
C GLU A 1022 -27.75 -3.95 52.26
N LYS A 1023 -27.48 -4.61 53.40
CA LYS A 1023 -26.40 -5.61 53.57
C LYS A 1023 -27.00 -6.98 53.88
N ILE A 1024 -26.68 -8.03 53.10
CA ILE A 1024 -26.70 -9.42 53.58
C ILE A 1024 -25.48 -10.17 53.00
N PRO A 1025 -24.69 -10.90 53.82
CA PRO A 1025 -23.53 -11.65 53.36
C PRO A 1025 -23.81 -13.15 53.09
N GLY A 1026 -23.06 -13.71 52.15
CA GLY A 1026 -22.50 -15.07 52.25
C GLY A 1026 -23.44 -16.28 52.17
N ARG A 1027 -23.39 -16.98 51.02
CA ARG A 1027 -23.34 -18.45 50.97
C ARG A 1027 -22.55 -18.88 49.74
N GLY A 1028 -21.71 -19.91 49.90
CA GLY A 1028 -20.88 -20.43 48.82
C GLY A 1028 -21.63 -21.38 47.88
N THR A 1029 -21.10 -21.55 46.68
CA THR A 1029 -21.44 -22.61 45.71
C THR A 1029 -20.15 -23.27 45.24
N GLN A 1030 -20.27 -24.49 44.73
CA GLN A 1030 -19.12 -25.37 44.47
C GLN A 1030 -18.17 -24.82 43.39
N ILE A 1031 -16.88 -25.04 43.60
CA ILE A 1031 -15.89 -25.04 42.52
C ILE A 1031 -15.96 -26.43 41.86
N ASP A 1032 -16.81 -26.57 40.85
CA ASP A 1032 -16.69 -27.69 39.92
C ASP A 1032 -15.45 -27.47 39.04
N SER A 1033 -14.71 -28.54 38.78
CA SER A 1033 -13.43 -28.50 38.07
C SER A 1033 -13.61 -28.20 36.59
N LEU A 1034 -13.27 -26.97 36.18
CA LEU A 1034 -12.98 -26.65 34.78
C LEU A 1034 -11.57 -27.13 34.43
N ASP A 1035 -11.44 -27.92 33.37
CA ASP A 1035 -10.15 -28.42 32.88
C ASP A 1035 -9.18 -27.27 32.57
N SER A 1036 -8.00 -27.32 33.18
CA SER A 1036 -6.97 -26.29 33.05
C SER A 1036 -6.22 -26.41 31.73
N GLN A 1037 -6.72 -25.78 30.66
CA GLN A 1037 -5.96 -25.65 29.42
C GLN A 1037 -4.63 -24.91 29.65
N PRO A 1038 -3.48 -25.35 29.11
CA PRO A 1038 -2.16 -24.74 29.38
C PRO A 1038 -2.09 -23.23 29.14
N GLY A 1039 -2.84 -22.72 28.15
CA GLY A 1039 -2.93 -21.28 27.87
C GLY A 1039 -3.44 -20.42 29.04
N HIS A 1040 -4.19 -20.99 29.99
CA HIS A 1040 -4.59 -20.27 31.21
C HIS A 1040 -3.40 -19.98 32.14
N ILE A 1041 -2.35 -20.80 32.13
CA ILE A 1041 -1.14 -20.57 32.93
C ILE A 1041 -0.31 -19.44 32.30
N LEU A 1042 -0.13 -19.45 30.97
CA LEU A 1042 0.46 -18.32 30.23
C LEU A 1042 -0.30 -17.01 30.53
N PHE A 1043 -1.63 -17.06 30.45
CA PHE A 1043 -2.51 -15.91 30.71
C PHE A 1043 -2.38 -15.41 32.15
N ILE A 1044 -2.35 -16.31 33.15
CA ILE A 1044 -2.12 -15.91 34.54
C ILE A 1044 -0.73 -15.31 34.70
N SER A 1045 0.34 -15.97 34.25
CA SER A 1045 1.71 -15.46 34.41
C SER A 1045 1.94 -14.10 33.74
N LEU A 1046 1.44 -13.86 32.51
CA LEU A 1046 1.54 -12.54 31.89
C LEU A 1046 0.60 -11.50 32.52
N CYS A 1047 -0.66 -11.83 32.83
CA CYS A 1047 -1.57 -10.88 33.48
C CYS A 1047 -1.19 -10.58 34.93
N PHE A 1048 -0.42 -11.45 35.58
CA PHE A 1048 0.13 -11.23 36.92
C PHE A 1048 1.42 -10.41 36.84
N LEU A 1049 2.30 -10.68 35.86
CA LEU A 1049 3.48 -9.83 35.61
C LEU A 1049 3.06 -8.41 35.20
N ILE A 1050 2.08 -8.24 34.30
CA ILE A 1050 1.54 -6.95 33.84
C ILE A 1050 0.44 -6.40 34.82
N ARG A 1051 0.36 -6.96 36.04
CA ARG A 1051 -0.28 -6.35 37.22
C ARG A 1051 0.74 -6.03 38.33
N ILE A 1052 2.01 -6.36 38.13
CA ILE A 1052 3.14 -6.10 39.02
C ILE A 1052 4.05 -5.02 38.39
N LEU A 1053 4.12 -4.98 37.06
CA LEU A 1053 4.41 -3.80 36.25
C LEU A 1053 3.22 -2.82 36.30
#